data_AF-A0A7D9ICL8-F1
#
_entry.id   AF-A0A7D9ICL8-F1
#
_cell.length_a   1.000
_cell.length_b   1.000
_cell.length_c   1.000
_cell.angle_alpha   90.00
_cell.angle_beta   90.00
_cell.angle_gamma   90.00
#
_symmetry.space_group_name_H-M   'P 1'
#
loop_
_entity.id
_entity.type
_entity.pdbx_description
1 polymer ?
#
loop_
_entity_poly.entity_id
_entity_poly.type
_entity_poly.pdbx_seq_one_letter_code
_entity_poly.pdbx_strand_id
1 'polypeptide(L)'
;MRCSKPRKVRNGQIIFKSYCFNATQRVVCNAGFRLTGSAVRTCRGKGYWDGKRARCRRAQKNCQDPGMKGLLLRTADETTSFKPGTKLSYFCPHKFILRGSRELICNGDGTWSASLPKCVAPKCTEAVLPAHTQVKSPRNWRNRRKYGMRFTLSCQNGYTSTQRGTLVCDAPGWRLEPSSFKCFPVKNTTPKIHSTTSSPTGTTTQFQTTDALIQSCQDPGTPWRGSKNGNLHVGQTLHFSCAHCYQLRGSPTRTCQSDLSWSGSQPTCTAIKCSALSHPTNGRIVAYSNFCGRKQTEFKCYSGYQLRGSRRTTCQNDGRWSATSPTCVPVKITTPRIDTKRSQPTSTTATQFQTIIALLSSSCGNPVLPPRARVRIHRGTVLFIGCKENYSTLITGLMRCVGNTWRRIRDPNCLAKSCSNPGIPKNGYKHGLSYFVGDVVTFTCDGCYRLVGNSKRTCLKKGTWSYRQPICLLKTCSKLQDTNQATVSYISQTCDSVATYTCKDTRLTMLGSGEKICNKSGMWEGAEPKCINPNLNIALGKPASMSSHWKLHGGPASVAADGKRSGIMLSTKYEYGSWIKIDLLKEDTVSTVIVVNRIDCCIRRMDHFKVSVGNNGNKAGANTECGGRSRAKGGPNIIQCSTTLRGRYVFVFMPEKRYTIMALFEVEVYRRGMTE
;
A
#
# COMPACT_ATOMS: atom_id res chain seq x y z
N MET A 1 48.34 -6.51 -1.39
CA MET A 1 48.69 -5.28 -2.14
C MET A 1 47.44 -4.44 -2.41
N ARG A 2 47.54 -3.10 -2.49
CA ARG A 2 46.42 -2.17 -2.72
C ARG A 2 46.75 -1.19 -3.85
N CYS A 3 45.76 -0.81 -4.66
CA CYS A 3 45.92 0.17 -5.73
C CYS A 3 45.83 1.62 -5.26
N SER A 4 46.55 2.51 -5.95
CA SER A 4 46.54 3.95 -5.70
C SER A 4 45.14 4.58 -5.82
N LYS A 5 44.87 5.61 -5.00
CA LYS A 5 43.58 6.31 -4.95
C LYS A 5 43.28 6.99 -6.30
N PRO A 6 42.14 6.70 -6.96
CA PRO A 6 41.81 7.30 -8.25
C PRO A 6 41.71 8.83 -8.19
N ARG A 7 42.31 9.53 -9.15
CA ARG A 7 42.12 10.99 -9.32
C ARG A 7 40.65 11.27 -9.68
N LYS A 8 40.05 12.31 -9.07
CA LYS A 8 38.65 12.73 -9.30
C LYS A 8 38.37 12.96 -10.79
N VAL A 9 37.32 12.35 -11.33
CA VAL A 9 36.88 12.56 -12.72
C VAL A 9 35.99 13.81 -12.76
N ARG A 10 36.38 14.84 -13.53
CA ARG A 10 35.51 16.00 -13.77
C ARG A 10 34.25 15.56 -14.51
N ASN A 11 33.10 16.04 -14.06
CA ASN A 11 31.77 15.70 -14.59
C ASN A 11 31.45 14.19 -14.60
N GLY A 12 31.97 13.45 -13.62
CA GLY A 12 31.61 12.05 -13.37
C GLY A 12 31.93 11.60 -11.94
N GLN A 13 31.51 10.40 -11.60
CA GLN A 13 31.68 9.76 -10.30
C GLN A 13 32.38 8.41 -10.47
N ILE A 14 33.20 8.03 -9.50
CA ILE A 14 33.90 6.74 -9.45
C ILE A 14 33.28 5.91 -8.34
N ILE A 15 32.73 4.75 -8.72
CA ILE A 15 32.05 3.80 -7.84
C ILE A 15 32.97 2.59 -7.67
N PHE A 16 33.40 2.28 -6.46
CA PHE A 16 34.23 1.10 -6.16
C PHE A 16 33.95 0.61 -4.74
N LYS A 17 34.21 -0.68 -4.48
CA LYS A 17 33.98 -1.29 -3.16
C LYS A 17 35.25 -1.34 -2.28
N SER A 18 36.44 -1.43 -2.87
CA SER A 18 37.72 -1.42 -2.16
C SER A 18 38.87 -1.05 -3.11
N TYR A 19 40.08 -0.92 -2.55
CA TYR A 19 41.33 -0.73 -3.31
C TYR A 19 42.18 -2.01 -3.38
N CYS A 20 41.66 -3.16 -2.96
CA CYS A 20 42.41 -4.41 -2.89
C CYS A 20 42.68 -5.01 -4.28
N PHE A 21 43.63 -5.94 -4.37
CA PHE A 21 43.85 -6.74 -5.58
C PHE A 21 42.53 -7.35 -6.10
N ASN A 22 42.36 -7.34 -7.42
CA ASN A 22 41.17 -7.74 -8.17
C ASN A 22 39.88 -6.94 -7.88
N ALA A 23 39.93 -5.88 -7.06
CA ALA A 23 38.79 -4.97 -6.88
C ALA A 23 38.51 -4.18 -8.17
N THR A 24 37.24 -3.92 -8.46
CA THR A 24 36.81 -3.13 -9.63
C THR A 24 36.32 -1.75 -9.24
N GLN A 25 36.67 -0.76 -10.06
CA GLN A 25 36.07 0.57 -10.07
C GLN A 25 35.29 0.79 -11.36
N ARG A 26 34.11 1.42 -11.27
CA ARG A 26 33.28 1.84 -12.40
C ARG A 26 33.17 3.36 -12.41
N VAL A 27 33.36 3.99 -13.57
CA VAL A 27 33.16 5.43 -13.74
C VAL A 27 31.81 5.67 -14.43
N VAL A 28 31.04 6.61 -13.88
CA VAL A 28 29.72 7.03 -14.39
C VAL A 28 29.75 8.53 -14.62
N CYS A 29 29.41 9.00 -15.81
CA CYS A 29 29.39 10.43 -16.10
C CYS A 29 28.09 11.10 -15.61
N ASN A 30 28.20 12.38 -15.26
CA ASN A 30 27.05 13.21 -14.90
C ASN A 30 26.16 13.43 -16.15
N ALA A 31 24.87 13.74 -15.92
CA ALA A 31 23.91 14.00 -16.99
C ALA A 31 24.44 15.06 -17.98
N GLY A 32 24.26 14.81 -19.28
CA GLY A 32 24.81 15.63 -20.37
C GLY A 32 26.26 15.33 -20.78
N PHE A 33 26.92 14.31 -20.18
CA PHE A 33 28.30 13.93 -20.52
C PHE A 33 28.43 12.44 -20.87
N ARG A 34 29.16 12.14 -21.96
CA ARG A 34 29.53 10.79 -22.44
C ARG A 34 30.90 10.38 -21.90
N LEU A 35 31.02 9.10 -21.54
CA LEU A 35 32.28 8.51 -21.08
C LEU A 35 33.22 8.19 -22.25
N THR A 36 34.50 8.56 -22.09
CA THR A 36 35.59 8.23 -23.02
C THR A 36 36.72 7.55 -22.25
N GLY A 37 37.11 6.33 -22.65
CA GLY A 37 38.03 5.46 -21.89
C GLY A 37 37.33 4.22 -21.30
N SER A 38 37.99 3.47 -20.42
CA SER A 38 37.45 2.24 -19.84
C SER A 38 36.45 2.54 -18.72
N ALA A 39 35.17 2.20 -18.93
CA ALA A 39 34.09 2.42 -17.97
C ALA A 39 34.25 1.62 -16.67
N VAL A 40 34.93 0.47 -16.72
CA VAL A 40 35.33 -0.35 -15.57
C VAL A 40 36.84 -0.56 -15.66
N ARG A 41 37.51 -0.55 -14.50
CA ARG A 41 38.96 -0.79 -14.35
C ARG A 41 39.19 -1.67 -13.13
N THR A 42 40.09 -2.64 -13.23
CA THR A 42 40.39 -3.63 -12.18
C THR A 42 41.76 -3.35 -11.58
N CYS A 43 41.88 -3.49 -10.27
CA CYS A 43 43.15 -3.38 -9.56
C CYS A 43 44.01 -4.63 -9.79
N ARG A 44 45.18 -4.48 -10.42
CA ARG A 44 46.08 -5.59 -10.76
C ARG A 44 47.26 -5.71 -9.80
N GLY A 45 48.02 -6.80 -9.94
CA GLY A 45 49.03 -7.25 -8.97
C GLY A 45 50.10 -6.20 -8.63
N LYS A 46 50.47 -5.33 -9.57
CA LYS A 46 51.48 -4.28 -9.37
C LYS A 46 50.89 -2.93 -8.89
N GLY A 47 49.76 -2.92 -8.18
CA GLY A 47 49.20 -1.71 -7.55
C GLY A 47 48.58 -0.66 -8.49
N TYR A 48 48.39 -0.99 -9.77
CA TYR A 48 47.77 -0.11 -10.77
C TYR A 48 46.38 -0.60 -11.20
N TRP A 49 45.57 0.35 -11.67
CA TRP A 49 44.29 0.10 -12.30
C TRP A 49 44.47 -0.13 -13.80
N ASP A 50 43.98 -1.25 -14.33
CA ASP A 50 44.05 -1.57 -15.77
C ASP A 50 43.15 -0.65 -16.64
N GLY A 51 43.26 -0.77 -17.97
CA GLY A 51 42.42 -0.04 -18.92
C GLY A 51 42.70 1.48 -19.04
N LYS A 52 42.12 2.10 -20.07
CA LYS A 52 42.29 3.52 -20.41
C LYS A 52 41.56 4.42 -19.41
N ARG A 53 42.20 5.52 -18.95
CA ARG A 53 41.61 6.46 -17.96
C ARG A 53 40.30 7.07 -18.48
N ALA A 54 39.20 6.86 -17.76
CA ALA A 54 37.88 7.40 -18.09
C ALA A 54 37.79 8.93 -17.93
N ARG A 55 37.21 9.61 -18.91
CA ARG A 55 36.96 11.06 -18.94
C ARG A 55 35.56 11.34 -19.47
N CYS A 56 34.86 12.31 -18.87
CA CYS A 56 33.48 12.69 -19.25
C CYS A 56 33.48 13.95 -20.12
N ARG A 57 33.08 13.83 -21.39
CA ARG A 57 32.97 14.94 -22.38
C ARG A 57 31.50 15.25 -22.66
N ARG A 58 31.14 16.46 -23.09
CA ARG A 58 29.72 16.81 -23.38
C ARG A 58 29.14 15.90 -24.46
N ALA A 59 27.89 15.48 -24.30
CA ALA A 59 27.14 14.70 -25.28
C ALA A 59 26.55 15.61 -26.37
N GLN A 60 26.58 15.17 -27.64
CA GLN A 60 26.27 16.02 -28.81
C GLN A 60 25.06 15.59 -29.65
N LYS A 61 24.46 14.42 -29.43
CA LYS A 61 23.31 13.93 -30.23
C LYS A 61 22.11 13.61 -29.35
N ASN A 62 20.93 14.11 -29.74
CA ASN A 62 19.63 13.73 -29.18
C ASN A 62 19.18 12.37 -29.73
N CYS A 63 18.31 11.66 -29.01
CA CYS A 63 17.69 10.42 -29.47
C CYS A 63 16.37 10.71 -30.18
N GLN A 64 16.07 9.99 -31.26
CA GLN A 64 14.76 10.03 -31.91
C GLN A 64 13.73 9.23 -31.09
N ASP A 65 12.44 9.52 -31.26
CA ASP A 65 11.36 8.80 -30.57
C ASP A 65 11.38 7.28 -30.89
N PRO A 66 11.53 6.38 -29.90
CA PRO A 66 11.47 4.94 -30.12
C PRO A 66 10.03 4.42 -30.26
N GLY A 67 9.02 5.28 -30.10
CA GLY A 67 7.62 5.05 -30.41
C GLY A 67 6.86 4.21 -29.37
N MET A 68 5.69 3.75 -29.78
CA MET A 68 4.82 2.80 -29.09
C MET A 68 4.30 1.79 -30.12
N LYS A 69 4.45 0.49 -29.88
CA LYS A 69 4.01 -0.57 -30.82
C LYS A 69 3.07 -1.56 -30.14
N GLY A 70 1.89 -1.75 -30.72
CA GLY A 70 0.83 -2.59 -30.15
C GLY A 70 0.24 -1.99 -28.87
N LEU A 71 -0.06 -2.82 -27.87
CA LEU A 71 -0.65 -2.42 -26.58
C LEU A 71 0.32 -1.68 -25.63
N LEU A 72 1.42 -1.13 -26.13
CA LEU A 72 2.44 -0.49 -25.29
C LEU A 72 2.09 0.98 -25.04
N LEU A 73 2.08 1.41 -23.77
CA LEU A 73 1.75 2.78 -23.36
C LEU A 73 2.94 3.47 -22.69
N ARG A 74 3.00 4.81 -22.74
CA ARG A 74 4.04 5.64 -22.11
C ARG A 74 3.47 6.84 -21.35
N THR A 75 4.24 7.39 -20.41
CA THR A 75 3.84 8.52 -19.55
C THR A 75 4.38 9.89 -20.02
N ALA A 76 4.66 10.07 -21.30
CA ALA A 76 5.34 11.25 -21.84
C ALA A 76 4.75 11.68 -23.19
N ASP A 77 4.68 12.99 -23.40
CA ASP A 77 4.02 13.66 -24.54
C ASP A 77 4.59 13.27 -25.92
N GLU A 78 3.86 13.61 -26.97
CA GLU A 78 4.14 13.34 -28.39
C GLU A 78 5.30 14.19 -28.93
N THR A 79 6.49 13.99 -28.38
CA THR A 79 7.73 14.69 -28.75
C THR A 79 8.62 13.77 -29.57
N THR A 80 9.08 14.24 -30.74
CA THR A 80 9.83 13.44 -31.71
C THR A 80 11.32 13.28 -31.38
N SER A 81 11.88 14.15 -30.54
CA SER A 81 13.31 14.16 -30.20
C SER A 81 13.57 14.40 -28.71
N PHE A 82 14.50 13.62 -28.14
CA PHE A 82 14.77 13.55 -26.72
C PHE A 82 16.23 13.87 -26.39
N LYS A 83 16.45 14.77 -25.42
CA LYS A 83 17.80 15.15 -24.95
C LYS A 83 18.48 13.99 -24.20
N PRO A 84 19.82 13.85 -24.26
CA PRO A 84 20.56 12.86 -23.50
C PRO A 84 20.29 12.93 -21.99
N GLY A 85 19.96 11.77 -21.41
CA GLY A 85 19.54 11.62 -20.02
C GLY A 85 18.03 11.64 -19.79
N THR A 86 17.21 11.99 -20.80
CA THR A 86 15.76 11.84 -20.72
C THR A 86 15.38 10.36 -20.53
N LYS A 87 14.40 10.11 -19.66
CA LYS A 87 13.86 8.80 -19.36
C LYS A 87 12.42 8.68 -19.86
N LEU A 88 12.16 7.67 -20.68
CA LEU A 88 10.81 7.27 -21.08
C LEU A 88 10.39 6.05 -20.27
N SER A 89 9.25 6.15 -19.59
CA SER A 89 8.67 5.07 -18.79
C SER A 89 7.51 4.44 -19.55
N TYR A 90 7.62 3.12 -19.76
CA TYR A 90 6.65 2.33 -20.51
C TYR A 90 5.87 1.39 -19.60
N PHE A 91 4.62 1.13 -19.94
CA PHE A 91 3.72 0.23 -19.21
C PHE A 91 2.74 -0.47 -20.16
N CYS A 92 2.06 -1.48 -19.63
CA CYS A 92 1.02 -2.20 -20.35
C CYS A 92 -0.35 -1.94 -19.72
N PRO A 93 -1.45 -2.01 -20.50
CA PRO A 93 -2.81 -2.10 -19.99
C PRO A 93 -2.97 -3.21 -18.94
N HIS A 94 -3.97 -3.04 -18.08
CA HIS A 94 -4.32 -4.04 -17.07
C HIS A 94 -4.49 -5.42 -17.72
N LYS A 95 -3.97 -6.48 -17.07
CA LYS A 95 -3.86 -7.88 -17.54
C LYS A 95 -2.71 -8.23 -18.50
N PHE A 96 -1.89 -7.28 -18.96
CA PHE A 96 -0.70 -7.58 -19.79
C PHE A 96 0.62 -7.34 -19.03
N ILE A 97 1.64 -8.16 -19.32
CA ILE A 97 2.96 -8.10 -18.68
C ILE A 97 3.95 -7.40 -19.62
N LEU A 98 4.71 -6.44 -19.10
CA LEU A 98 5.77 -5.75 -19.83
C LEU A 98 7.04 -6.60 -19.86
N ARG A 99 7.43 -7.12 -21.04
CA ARG A 99 8.66 -7.87 -21.27
C ARG A 99 9.71 -6.99 -21.94
N GLY A 100 10.76 -6.65 -21.19
CA GLY A 100 11.83 -5.75 -21.61
C GLY A 100 12.09 -4.64 -20.57
N SER A 101 12.95 -3.69 -20.90
CA SER A 101 13.28 -2.57 -20.00
C SER A 101 12.10 -1.61 -19.85
N ARG A 102 11.63 -1.43 -18.61
CA ARG A 102 10.51 -0.51 -18.28
C ARG A 102 10.87 0.96 -18.48
N GLU A 103 12.13 1.32 -18.22
CA GLU A 103 12.68 2.65 -18.49
C GLU A 103 13.67 2.56 -19.66
N LEU A 104 13.50 3.47 -20.63
CA LEU A 104 14.44 3.73 -21.72
C LEU A 104 15.11 5.07 -21.48
N ILE A 105 16.45 5.10 -21.50
CA ILE A 105 17.25 6.30 -21.23
C ILE A 105 17.94 6.72 -22.54
N CYS A 106 17.82 7.99 -22.92
CA CYS A 106 18.52 8.51 -24.08
C CYS A 106 20.02 8.64 -23.77
N ASN A 107 20.87 7.94 -24.51
CA ASN A 107 22.32 7.98 -24.37
C ASN A 107 22.92 9.22 -25.05
N GLY A 108 24.13 9.61 -24.64
CA GLY A 108 24.84 10.76 -25.19
C GLY A 108 25.38 10.63 -26.62
N ASP A 109 25.05 9.54 -27.32
CA ASP A 109 25.36 9.27 -28.72
C ASP A 109 24.12 9.20 -29.63
N GLY A 110 22.92 9.46 -29.10
CA GLY A 110 21.66 9.40 -29.83
C GLY A 110 20.99 8.03 -29.84
N THR A 111 21.56 7.03 -29.16
CA THR A 111 20.95 5.69 -29.00
C THR A 111 20.13 5.59 -27.72
N TRP A 112 19.19 4.63 -27.64
CA TRP A 112 18.50 4.31 -26.39
C TRP A 112 19.22 3.22 -25.59
N SER A 113 19.12 3.28 -24.26
CA SER A 113 19.77 2.34 -23.34
C SER A 113 19.31 0.87 -23.44
N ALA A 114 18.23 0.61 -24.18
CA ALA A 114 17.69 -0.71 -24.47
C ALA A 114 16.82 -0.62 -25.75
N SER A 115 16.30 -1.76 -26.21
CA SER A 115 15.25 -1.82 -27.24
C SER A 115 13.85 -1.66 -26.63
N LEU A 116 12.87 -1.33 -27.48
CA LEU A 116 11.49 -1.08 -27.07
C LEU A 116 10.87 -2.32 -26.38
N PRO A 117 10.34 -2.21 -25.15
CA PRO A 117 9.73 -3.34 -24.45
C PRO A 117 8.41 -3.76 -25.12
N LYS A 118 8.00 -5.01 -24.90
CA LYS A 118 6.79 -5.58 -25.52
C LYS A 118 5.78 -6.00 -24.45
N CYS A 119 4.52 -5.62 -24.63
CA CYS A 119 3.42 -6.17 -23.84
C CYS A 119 3.10 -7.60 -24.29
N VAL A 120 3.18 -8.56 -23.37
CA VAL A 120 2.87 -9.97 -23.61
C VAL A 120 1.74 -10.40 -22.68
N ALA A 121 0.83 -11.23 -23.17
CA ALA A 121 -0.18 -11.85 -22.31
C ALA A 121 0.48 -12.88 -21.36
N PRO A 122 0.03 -13.00 -20.09
CA PRO A 122 0.50 -14.04 -19.20
C PRO A 122 0.22 -15.44 -19.77
N LYS A 123 1.11 -16.40 -19.53
CA LYS A 123 0.83 -17.83 -19.78
C LYS A 123 0.25 -18.44 -18.50
N CYS A 124 -0.83 -19.20 -18.60
CA CYS A 124 -1.34 -19.93 -17.43
C CYS A 124 -0.38 -21.06 -17.03
N THR A 125 -0.35 -21.38 -15.74
CA THR A 125 0.36 -22.53 -15.16
C THR A 125 -0.33 -23.85 -15.53
N GLU A 126 -0.02 -24.97 -14.89
CA GLU A 126 -0.82 -26.20 -15.05
C GLU A 126 -2.19 -26.05 -14.36
N ALA A 127 -3.24 -26.63 -14.95
CA ALA A 127 -4.59 -26.54 -14.43
C ALA A 127 -4.89 -27.70 -13.47
N VAL A 128 -5.36 -27.36 -12.27
CA VAL A 128 -5.95 -28.31 -11.33
C VAL A 128 -7.45 -28.40 -11.64
N LEU A 129 -7.92 -29.59 -12.03
CA LEU A 129 -9.34 -29.83 -12.30
C LEU A 129 -10.05 -30.35 -11.04
N PRO A 130 -11.37 -30.12 -10.88
CA PRO A 130 -12.17 -30.77 -9.84
C PRO A 130 -12.13 -32.30 -9.95
N ALA A 131 -12.44 -32.99 -8.85
CA ALA A 131 -12.55 -34.45 -8.84
C ALA A 131 -13.54 -34.95 -9.91
N HIS A 132 -13.24 -36.12 -10.48
CA HIS A 132 -14.03 -36.80 -11.51
C HIS A 132 -14.35 -35.96 -12.76
N THR A 133 -13.54 -34.93 -13.04
CA THR A 133 -13.68 -34.03 -14.20
C THR A 133 -12.61 -34.31 -15.26
N GLN A 134 -13.00 -34.25 -16.53
CA GLN A 134 -12.14 -34.37 -17.71
C GLN A 134 -12.42 -33.26 -18.73
N VAL A 135 -11.44 -32.95 -19.59
CA VAL A 135 -11.57 -31.97 -20.69
C VAL A 135 -11.98 -32.71 -21.97
N LYS A 136 -13.06 -32.27 -22.62
CA LYS A 136 -13.68 -33.00 -23.74
C LYS A 136 -12.84 -33.02 -25.03
N SER A 137 -12.09 -31.94 -25.32
CA SER A 137 -11.15 -31.84 -26.46
C SER A 137 -10.30 -30.57 -26.36
N PRO A 138 -9.07 -30.50 -26.89
CA PRO A 138 -8.27 -31.58 -27.50
C PRO A 138 -7.43 -32.36 -26.47
N ARG A 139 -7.02 -33.60 -26.80
CA ARG A 139 -6.19 -34.46 -25.91
C ARG A 139 -4.92 -33.74 -25.39
N ASN A 140 -4.32 -32.87 -26.20
CA ASN A 140 -3.10 -32.11 -25.86
C ASN A 140 -3.36 -30.74 -25.18
N TRP A 141 -4.51 -30.54 -24.53
CA TRP A 141 -4.88 -29.26 -23.89
C TRP A 141 -3.89 -28.81 -22.80
N ARG A 142 -3.25 -29.72 -22.06
CA ARG A 142 -2.22 -29.41 -21.04
C ARG A 142 -1.03 -28.62 -21.61
N ASN A 143 -0.70 -28.81 -22.89
CA ASN A 143 0.36 -28.08 -23.58
C ASN A 143 -0.09 -26.70 -24.10
N ARG A 144 -1.40 -26.42 -24.15
CA ARG A 144 -2.00 -25.21 -24.73
C ARG A 144 -2.30 -24.14 -23.68
N ARG A 145 -1.24 -23.60 -23.06
CA ARG A 145 -1.27 -22.59 -21.98
C ARG A 145 -1.36 -21.12 -22.44
N LYS A 146 -2.17 -20.84 -23.48
CA LYS A 146 -2.32 -19.48 -24.06
C LYS A 146 -3.49 -18.73 -23.43
N TYR A 147 -3.27 -17.48 -23.02
CA TYR A 147 -4.30 -16.56 -22.52
C TYR A 147 -5.51 -16.48 -23.45
N GLY A 148 -6.72 -16.49 -22.87
CA GLY A 148 -8.00 -16.48 -23.58
C GLY A 148 -8.49 -17.85 -24.08
N MET A 149 -7.69 -18.93 -23.94
CA MET A 149 -8.16 -20.28 -24.28
C MET A 149 -9.28 -20.74 -23.35
N ARG A 150 -10.28 -21.41 -23.93
CA ARG A 150 -11.43 -22.00 -23.24
C ARG A 150 -11.52 -23.48 -23.61
N PHE A 151 -11.75 -24.35 -22.63
CA PHE A 151 -11.90 -25.79 -22.81
C PHE A 151 -13.17 -26.30 -22.11
N THR A 152 -14.01 -27.04 -22.82
CA THR A 152 -15.23 -27.62 -22.25
C THR A 152 -14.90 -28.80 -21.34
N LEU A 153 -15.52 -28.81 -20.16
CA LEU A 153 -15.41 -29.86 -19.16
C LEU A 153 -16.58 -30.85 -19.27
N SER A 154 -16.30 -32.10 -18.91
CA SER A 154 -17.29 -33.16 -18.74
C SER A 154 -16.91 -34.05 -17.56
N CYS A 155 -17.86 -34.82 -17.04
CA CYS A 155 -17.58 -35.77 -15.97
C CYS A 155 -16.99 -37.09 -16.51
N GLN A 156 -16.32 -37.83 -15.64
CA GLN A 156 -15.92 -39.21 -15.86
C GLN A 156 -17.12 -40.17 -15.68
N ASN A 157 -17.01 -41.39 -16.22
CA ASN A 157 -18.09 -42.38 -16.19
C ASN A 157 -18.56 -42.67 -14.75
N GLY A 158 -19.88 -42.83 -14.56
CA GLY A 158 -20.50 -42.96 -13.23
C GLY A 158 -20.82 -41.64 -12.53
N TYR A 159 -20.33 -40.50 -13.06
CA TYR A 159 -20.59 -39.16 -12.52
C TYR A 159 -21.31 -38.27 -13.53
N THR A 160 -22.22 -37.44 -13.03
CA THR A 160 -22.96 -36.41 -13.79
C THR A 160 -22.74 -35.02 -13.18
N SER A 161 -23.01 -33.96 -13.95
CA SER A 161 -23.04 -32.59 -13.45
C SER A 161 -24.30 -31.90 -13.94
N THR A 162 -24.91 -31.11 -13.05
CA THR A 162 -26.09 -30.28 -13.35
C THR A 162 -25.73 -28.97 -14.08
N GLN A 163 -24.44 -28.68 -14.28
CA GLN A 163 -23.96 -27.43 -14.90
C GLN A 163 -22.96 -27.74 -16.02
N ARG A 164 -22.94 -26.93 -17.10
CA ARG A 164 -21.89 -27.01 -18.13
C ARG A 164 -20.64 -26.28 -17.65
N GLY A 165 -19.53 -26.99 -17.50
CA GLY A 165 -18.25 -26.41 -17.07
C GLY A 165 -17.35 -26.00 -18.24
N THR A 166 -16.70 -24.84 -18.10
CA THR A 166 -15.64 -24.38 -19.01
C THR A 166 -14.41 -23.98 -18.21
N LEU A 167 -13.24 -24.48 -18.59
CA LEU A 167 -11.95 -24.07 -18.06
C LEU A 167 -11.37 -22.94 -18.92
N VAL A 168 -11.05 -21.79 -18.33
CA VAL A 168 -10.59 -20.58 -19.04
C VAL A 168 -9.22 -20.12 -18.53
N CYS A 169 -8.29 -19.84 -19.45
CA CYS A 169 -7.00 -19.26 -19.12
C CYS A 169 -7.10 -17.72 -19.06
N ASP A 170 -7.05 -17.16 -17.86
CA ASP A 170 -7.14 -15.72 -17.57
C ASP A 170 -5.98 -15.31 -16.63
N ALA A 171 -5.94 -14.07 -16.16
CA ALA A 171 -5.02 -13.65 -15.10
C ALA A 171 -5.75 -13.73 -13.73
N PRO A 172 -5.18 -14.39 -12.70
CA PRO A 172 -3.79 -14.86 -12.56
C PRO A 172 -3.52 -16.31 -13.02
N GLY A 173 -4.51 -17.05 -13.52
CA GLY A 173 -4.32 -18.44 -13.97
C GLY A 173 -5.59 -19.06 -14.55
N TRP A 174 -5.65 -20.39 -14.57
CA TRP A 174 -6.85 -21.12 -14.98
C TRP A 174 -8.01 -20.88 -13.99
N ARG A 175 -9.19 -20.57 -14.51
CA ARG A 175 -10.43 -20.44 -13.74
C ARG A 175 -11.56 -21.26 -14.35
N LEU A 176 -12.44 -21.75 -13.49
CA LEU A 176 -13.65 -22.49 -13.88
C LEU A 176 -14.81 -21.52 -14.08
N GLU A 177 -15.56 -21.71 -15.16
CA GLU A 177 -16.81 -21.01 -15.45
C GLU A 177 -17.93 -22.04 -15.66
N PRO A 178 -18.93 -22.14 -14.74
CA PRO A 178 -18.99 -21.46 -13.45
C PRO A 178 -17.97 -22.04 -12.44
N SER A 179 -17.58 -21.25 -11.44
CA SER A 179 -16.67 -21.69 -10.38
C SER A 179 -17.25 -22.79 -9.46
N SER A 180 -18.55 -23.02 -9.55
CA SER A 180 -19.30 -24.08 -8.87
C SER A 180 -19.25 -25.45 -9.56
N PHE A 181 -18.70 -25.55 -10.78
CA PHE A 181 -18.74 -26.80 -11.56
C PHE A 181 -18.08 -27.96 -10.80
N LYS A 182 -18.87 -29.02 -10.59
CA LYS A 182 -18.48 -30.28 -9.91
C LYS A 182 -19.24 -31.46 -10.52
N CYS A 183 -18.67 -32.65 -10.39
CA CYS A 183 -19.26 -33.92 -10.82
C CYS A 183 -19.69 -34.76 -9.60
N PHE A 184 -20.85 -35.39 -9.68
CA PHE A 184 -21.51 -36.13 -8.60
C PHE A 184 -21.93 -37.53 -9.07
N PRO A 185 -21.93 -38.57 -8.21
CA PRO A 185 -22.36 -39.91 -8.60
C PRO A 185 -23.83 -39.95 -9.06
N VAL A 186 -24.13 -40.74 -10.08
CA VAL A 186 -25.51 -41.00 -10.51
C VAL A 186 -26.18 -41.94 -9.50
N LYS A 187 -27.32 -41.54 -8.93
CA LYS A 187 -28.13 -42.41 -8.04
C LYS A 187 -29.15 -43.20 -8.85
N ASN A 188 -29.10 -44.53 -8.76
CA ASN A 188 -30.13 -45.41 -9.31
C ASN A 188 -31.24 -45.65 -8.27
N THR A 189 -32.47 -45.28 -8.59
CA THR A 189 -33.68 -45.68 -7.83
C THR A 189 -34.85 -45.92 -8.78
N THR A 190 -35.29 -47.18 -8.88
CA THR A 190 -36.49 -47.63 -9.61
C THR A 190 -37.76 -47.47 -8.76
N PRO A 191 -38.88 -46.98 -9.30
CA PRO A 191 -40.14 -46.87 -8.56
C PRO A 191 -40.98 -48.15 -8.65
N LYS A 192 -41.68 -48.50 -7.56
CA LYS A 192 -42.83 -49.43 -7.56
C LYS A 192 -44.11 -48.62 -7.33
N ILE A 193 -45.16 -48.95 -8.07
CA ILE A 193 -46.49 -48.32 -7.99
C ILE A 193 -47.45 -49.30 -7.32
N HIS A 194 -48.27 -48.81 -6.39
CA HIS A 194 -49.55 -49.43 -6.06
C HIS A 194 -50.61 -48.36 -5.83
N SER A 195 -51.84 -48.69 -6.24
CA SER A 195 -52.95 -47.77 -6.41
C SER A 195 -54.24 -48.45 -5.95
N THR A 196 -55.04 -47.75 -5.15
CA THR A 196 -56.48 -48.04 -5.01
C THR A 196 -57.23 -46.79 -4.57
N THR A 197 -58.50 -46.73 -4.97
CA THR A 197 -59.40 -45.57 -4.88
C THR A 197 -60.63 -45.88 -4.03
N SER A 198 -61.02 -44.98 -3.13
CA SER A 198 -62.44 -44.62 -2.86
C SER A 198 -62.57 -43.47 -1.84
N SER A 199 -63.70 -42.76 -1.94
CA SER A 199 -64.18 -41.61 -1.14
C SER A 199 -65.68 -41.81 -0.90
N PRO A 200 -66.40 -40.95 -0.15
CA PRO A 200 -66.06 -40.15 1.05
C PRO A 200 -67.11 -40.28 2.18
N THR A 201 -66.86 -39.68 3.37
CA THR A 201 -67.88 -39.00 4.22
C THR A 201 -67.19 -38.34 5.43
N GLY A 202 -67.81 -37.31 6.03
CA GLY A 202 -67.46 -36.83 7.38
C GLY A 202 -66.52 -35.62 7.46
N THR A 203 -67.10 -34.43 7.38
CA THR A 203 -66.46 -33.11 7.59
C THR A 203 -65.77 -32.95 8.96
N THR A 204 -64.58 -32.36 8.97
CA THR A 204 -64.16 -31.39 10.02
C THR A 204 -63.32 -30.29 9.38
N THR A 205 -63.57 -29.06 9.79
CA THR A 205 -63.01 -27.84 9.22
C THR A 205 -61.49 -27.75 9.42
N GLN A 206 -60.71 -27.71 8.33
CA GLN A 206 -59.38 -27.11 8.32
C GLN A 206 -59.35 -25.99 7.29
N PHE A 207 -58.97 -24.79 7.73
CA PHE A 207 -58.62 -23.70 6.82
C PHE A 207 -57.37 -24.11 6.04
N GLN A 208 -57.51 -24.17 4.71
CA GLN A 208 -56.37 -24.29 3.82
C GLN A 208 -55.54 -23.01 3.90
N THR A 209 -54.27 -23.12 4.28
CA THR A 209 -53.20 -22.32 3.66
C THR A 209 -52.22 -23.28 3.00
N THR A 210 -51.98 -23.04 1.71
CA THR A 210 -51.14 -23.88 0.87
C THR A 210 -49.67 -23.62 1.15
N ASP A 211 -49.07 -24.40 2.05
CA ASP A 211 -47.60 -24.52 2.15
C ASP A 211 -47.07 -25.35 0.96
N ALA A 212 -47.18 -24.73 -0.23
CA ALA A 212 -46.34 -25.09 -1.35
C ALA A 212 -44.89 -24.96 -0.89
N LEU A 213 -44.05 -25.96 -1.19
CA LEU A 213 -42.63 -25.96 -0.80
C LEU A 213 -41.93 -24.76 -1.46
N ILE A 214 -41.79 -23.63 -0.75
CA ILE A 214 -41.41 -22.35 -1.37
C ILE A 214 -39.93 -22.36 -1.74
N GLN A 215 -39.66 -22.92 -2.91
CA GLN A 215 -38.37 -22.93 -3.57
C GLN A 215 -37.80 -21.50 -3.59
N SER A 216 -36.59 -21.37 -3.05
CA SER A 216 -35.95 -20.08 -2.79
C SER A 216 -34.51 -20.11 -3.29
N CYS A 217 -34.13 -19.08 -4.02
CA CYS A 217 -32.76 -18.89 -4.50
C CYS A 217 -31.80 -18.61 -3.32
N GLN A 218 -30.54 -19.01 -3.45
CA GLN A 218 -29.50 -18.68 -2.47
C GLN A 218 -29.36 -17.15 -2.33
N ASP A 219 -29.21 -16.63 -1.10
CA ASP A 219 -29.06 -15.19 -0.86
C ASP A 219 -27.83 -14.62 -1.62
N PRO A 220 -28.02 -13.67 -2.55
CA PRO A 220 -26.92 -13.06 -3.31
C PRO A 220 -26.08 -12.08 -2.47
N GLY A 221 -26.47 -11.79 -1.23
CA GLY A 221 -25.79 -10.89 -0.30
C GLY A 221 -26.05 -9.40 -0.59
N THR A 222 -25.79 -8.57 0.41
CA THR A 222 -25.95 -7.11 0.32
C THR A 222 -24.63 -6.46 -0.13
N PRO A 223 -24.62 -5.63 -1.19
CA PRO A 223 -23.41 -4.94 -1.63
C PRO A 223 -22.83 -4.00 -0.54
N TRP A 224 -21.50 -3.87 -0.47
CA TRP A 224 -20.86 -2.92 0.44
C TRP A 224 -21.29 -1.48 0.12
N ARG A 225 -21.83 -0.75 1.11
CA ARG A 225 -22.49 0.56 0.94
C ARG A 225 -23.77 0.52 0.08
N GLY A 226 -24.43 -0.63 -0.04
CA GLY A 226 -25.75 -0.77 -0.64
C GLY A 226 -26.76 -1.40 0.30
N SER A 227 -28.00 -1.51 -0.18
CA SER A 227 -29.11 -2.22 0.44
C SER A 227 -29.75 -3.17 -0.56
N LYS A 228 -30.49 -4.14 -0.03
CA LYS A 228 -31.24 -5.18 -0.75
C LYS A 228 -32.64 -5.23 -0.13
N ASN A 229 -33.68 -5.16 -0.95
CA ASN A 229 -35.07 -5.33 -0.54
C ASN A 229 -35.76 -6.39 -1.42
N GLY A 230 -36.79 -7.06 -0.90
CA GLY A 230 -37.50 -8.16 -1.56
C GLY A 230 -37.17 -9.55 -1.01
N ASN A 231 -37.91 -10.55 -1.49
CA ASN A 231 -37.85 -11.94 -1.02
C ASN A 231 -36.99 -12.82 -1.96
N LEU A 232 -36.52 -13.96 -1.45
CA LEU A 232 -35.66 -14.93 -2.14
C LEU A 232 -36.44 -16.04 -2.89
N HIS A 233 -37.77 -16.10 -2.75
CA HIS A 233 -38.62 -17.11 -3.38
C HIS A 233 -38.62 -17.04 -4.92
N VAL A 234 -38.81 -18.17 -5.60
CA VAL A 234 -38.98 -18.25 -7.07
C VAL A 234 -40.10 -17.31 -7.55
N GLY A 235 -39.83 -16.60 -8.64
CA GLY A 235 -40.68 -15.54 -9.19
C GLY A 235 -40.49 -14.16 -8.53
N GLN A 236 -39.95 -14.08 -7.32
CA GLN A 236 -39.77 -12.82 -6.61
C GLN A 236 -38.54 -12.04 -7.09
N THR A 237 -38.64 -10.71 -7.04
CA THR A 237 -37.59 -9.80 -7.51
C THR A 237 -36.98 -9.02 -6.36
N LEU A 238 -35.66 -9.17 -6.20
CA LEU A 238 -34.85 -8.32 -5.34
C LEU A 238 -34.56 -6.98 -6.01
N HIS A 239 -34.73 -5.91 -5.25
CA HIS A 239 -34.35 -4.55 -5.62
C HIS A 239 -33.10 -4.15 -4.84
N PHE A 240 -32.08 -3.66 -5.55
CA PHE A 240 -30.82 -3.21 -4.98
C PHE A 240 -30.67 -1.71 -5.16
N SER A 241 -30.23 -1.02 -4.11
CA SER A 241 -29.92 0.40 -4.18
C SER A 241 -28.59 0.69 -3.47
N CYS A 242 -27.97 1.82 -3.79
CA CYS A 242 -26.72 2.24 -3.18
C CYS A 242 -26.94 3.43 -2.26
N ALA A 243 -26.17 3.50 -1.17
CA ALA A 243 -26.16 4.65 -0.30
C ALA A 243 -25.73 5.92 -1.05
N HIS A 244 -26.16 7.08 -0.55
CA HIS A 244 -25.82 8.39 -1.10
C HIS A 244 -24.31 8.51 -1.44
N CYS A 245 -23.99 9.07 -2.60
CA CYS A 245 -22.64 9.13 -3.19
C CYS A 245 -22.01 7.80 -3.67
N TYR A 246 -22.80 6.73 -3.83
CA TYR A 246 -22.37 5.48 -4.49
C TYR A 246 -23.29 5.14 -5.67
N GLN A 247 -22.71 4.75 -6.81
CA GLN A 247 -23.43 4.33 -8.01
C GLN A 247 -23.44 2.80 -8.12
N LEU A 248 -24.62 2.25 -8.40
CA LEU A 248 -24.81 0.82 -8.64
C LEU A 248 -24.18 0.40 -9.98
N ARG A 249 -23.37 -0.66 -9.96
CA ARG A 249 -22.73 -1.29 -11.11
C ARG A 249 -23.10 -2.77 -11.13
N GLY A 250 -23.90 -3.17 -12.11
CA GLY A 250 -24.56 -4.48 -12.21
C GLY A 250 -26.06 -4.29 -12.43
N SER A 251 -26.87 -5.32 -12.21
CA SER A 251 -28.32 -5.22 -12.38
C SER A 251 -28.98 -4.60 -11.13
N PRO A 252 -29.81 -3.55 -11.27
CA PRO A 252 -30.49 -2.91 -10.13
C PRO A 252 -31.59 -3.80 -9.54
N THR A 253 -32.15 -4.68 -10.37
CA THR A 253 -33.08 -5.73 -9.97
C THR A 253 -32.53 -7.10 -10.36
N ARG A 254 -32.87 -8.13 -9.59
CA ARG A 254 -32.61 -9.54 -9.91
C ARG A 254 -33.83 -10.36 -9.51
N THR A 255 -34.28 -11.24 -10.39
CA THR A 255 -35.46 -12.10 -10.16
C THR A 255 -35.01 -13.53 -9.93
N CYS A 256 -35.57 -14.21 -8.93
CA CYS A 256 -35.31 -15.62 -8.69
C CYS A 256 -36.07 -16.44 -9.74
N GLN A 257 -35.34 -17.17 -10.58
CA GLN A 257 -35.88 -17.94 -11.68
C GLN A 257 -36.24 -19.36 -11.20
N SER A 258 -37.07 -20.09 -11.97
CA SER A 258 -37.51 -21.44 -11.64
C SER A 258 -36.39 -22.50 -11.60
N ASP A 259 -35.19 -22.17 -12.08
CA ASP A 259 -33.98 -22.98 -11.96
C ASP A 259 -33.15 -22.69 -10.69
N LEU A 260 -33.72 -21.91 -9.74
CA LEU A 260 -33.08 -21.42 -8.52
C LEU A 260 -31.88 -20.47 -8.76
N SER A 261 -31.75 -19.92 -9.97
CA SER A 261 -30.75 -18.91 -10.29
C SER A 261 -31.32 -17.48 -10.21
N TRP A 262 -30.44 -16.49 -10.06
CA TRP A 262 -30.81 -15.07 -10.07
C TRP A 262 -30.55 -14.46 -11.45
N SER A 263 -31.58 -13.84 -12.03
CA SER A 263 -31.43 -13.12 -13.30
C SER A 263 -30.43 -11.96 -13.20
N GLY A 264 -29.85 -11.57 -14.33
CA GLY A 264 -28.91 -10.44 -14.42
C GLY A 264 -27.57 -10.66 -13.69
N SER A 265 -26.89 -9.55 -13.40
CA SER A 265 -25.52 -9.51 -12.85
C SER A 265 -25.50 -8.96 -11.43
N GLN A 266 -24.66 -9.53 -10.56
CA GLN A 266 -24.57 -9.12 -9.16
C GLN A 266 -24.17 -7.63 -9.03
N PRO A 267 -24.99 -6.78 -8.39
CA PRO A 267 -24.68 -5.37 -8.24
C PRO A 267 -23.56 -5.11 -7.22
N THR A 268 -22.79 -4.06 -7.49
CA THR A 268 -21.76 -3.51 -6.61
C THR A 268 -21.91 -2.00 -6.50
N CYS A 269 -21.79 -1.45 -5.29
CA CYS A 269 -21.89 -0.01 -5.08
C CYS A 269 -20.50 0.65 -5.17
N THR A 270 -20.30 1.44 -6.21
CA THR A 270 -19.01 2.07 -6.52
C THR A 270 -19.00 3.54 -6.13
N ALA A 271 -17.90 3.99 -5.53
CA ALA A 271 -17.70 5.36 -5.08
C ALA A 271 -17.79 6.37 -6.23
N ILE A 272 -18.75 7.31 -6.19
CA ILE A 272 -18.89 8.36 -7.20
C ILE A 272 -17.74 9.36 -7.06
N LYS A 273 -17.01 9.58 -8.16
CA LYS A 273 -15.86 10.48 -8.23
C LYS A 273 -16.00 11.41 -9.43
N CYS A 274 -15.80 12.69 -9.18
CA CYS A 274 -15.79 13.72 -10.20
C CYS A 274 -14.41 13.82 -10.87
N SER A 275 -14.37 14.42 -12.05
CA SER A 275 -13.14 14.69 -12.81
C SER A 275 -12.12 15.47 -11.96
N ALA A 276 -10.82 15.22 -12.15
CA ALA A 276 -9.80 15.91 -11.37
C ALA A 276 -9.71 17.39 -11.77
N LEU A 277 -9.88 18.29 -10.80
CA LEU A 277 -9.79 19.74 -11.04
C LEU A 277 -8.32 20.18 -11.15
N SER A 278 -8.04 21.00 -12.15
CA SER A 278 -6.79 21.74 -12.27
C SER A 278 -6.75 22.93 -11.28
N HIS A 279 -5.55 23.40 -10.97
CA HIS A 279 -5.38 24.60 -10.14
C HIS A 279 -5.74 25.85 -10.98
N PRO A 280 -6.48 26.82 -10.44
CA PRO A 280 -6.79 28.05 -11.18
C PRO A 280 -5.53 28.89 -11.36
N THR A 281 -5.35 29.49 -12.54
CA THR A 281 -4.25 30.42 -12.83
C THR A 281 -4.26 31.56 -11.81
N ASN A 282 -3.09 31.85 -11.22
CA ASN A 282 -2.93 32.80 -10.10
C ASN A 282 -3.71 32.46 -8.81
N GLY A 283 -4.07 31.19 -8.61
CA GLY A 283 -4.57 30.65 -7.36
C GLY A 283 -4.18 29.20 -7.10
N ARG A 284 -4.76 28.62 -6.05
CA ARG A 284 -4.57 27.22 -5.66
C ARG A 284 -5.82 26.61 -5.05
N ILE A 285 -5.85 25.28 -5.06
CA ILE A 285 -6.78 24.50 -4.24
C ILE A 285 -6.16 24.36 -2.84
N VAL A 286 -6.89 24.72 -1.78
CA VAL A 286 -6.44 24.65 -0.38
C VAL A 286 -7.03 23.48 0.41
N ALA A 287 -8.14 22.92 -0.07
CA ALA A 287 -8.70 21.64 0.36
C ALA A 287 -9.21 20.92 -0.90
N TYR A 288 -8.95 19.62 -1.06
CA TYR A 288 -9.32 18.86 -2.25
C TYR A 288 -10.04 17.55 -1.89
N SER A 289 -11.22 17.35 -2.46
CA SER A 289 -11.91 16.07 -2.50
C SER A 289 -12.78 15.97 -3.75
N ASN A 290 -12.44 15.05 -4.64
CA ASN A 290 -13.26 14.69 -5.80
C ASN A 290 -14.18 13.49 -5.56
N PHE A 291 -14.34 13.06 -4.30
CA PHE A 291 -15.31 12.04 -3.91
C PHE A 291 -16.57 12.73 -3.39
N CYS A 292 -17.73 12.28 -3.88
CA CYS A 292 -19.02 12.81 -3.46
C CYS A 292 -19.22 12.64 -1.94
N GLY A 293 -19.79 13.65 -1.27
CA GLY A 293 -20.15 13.58 0.16
C GLY A 293 -18.98 13.70 1.15
N ARG A 294 -17.78 14.11 0.70
CA ARG A 294 -16.66 14.53 1.57
C ARG A 294 -16.56 16.06 1.67
N LYS A 295 -15.64 16.54 2.52
CA LYS A 295 -15.32 17.97 2.71
C LYS A 295 -15.18 18.70 1.37
N GLN A 296 -15.72 19.92 1.30
CA GLN A 296 -15.75 20.75 0.09
C GLN A 296 -14.33 21.00 -0.46
N THR A 297 -14.19 21.04 -1.78
CA THR A 297 -12.97 21.51 -2.44
C THR A 297 -12.96 23.03 -2.41
N GLU A 298 -11.92 23.66 -1.87
CA GLU A 298 -11.85 25.12 -1.69
C GLU A 298 -10.69 25.73 -2.49
N PHE A 299 -10.97 26.83 -3.18
CA PHE A 299 -10.04 27.60 -3.99
C PHE A 299 -9.63 28.89 -3.26
N LYS A 300 -8.36 29.28 -3.39
CA LYS A 300 -7.82 30.53 -2.85
C LYS A 300 -6.84 31.16 -3.84
N CYS A 301 -7.12 32.39 -4.24
CA CYS A 301 -6.18 33.17 -5.08
C CYS A 301 -4.91 33.56 -4.32
N TYR A 302 -3.85 33.83 -5.07
CA TYR A 302 -2.63 34.42 -4.53
C TYR A 302 -2.83 35.92 -4.23
N SER A 303 -1.96 36.48 -3.40
CA SER A 303 -2.05 37.89 -3.02
C SER A 303 -1.97 38.82 -4.25
N GLY A 304 -2.79 39.86 -4.28
CA GLY A 304 -2.96 40.74 -5.45
C GLY A 304 -4.03 40.28 -6.45
N TYR A 305 -4.66 39.11 -6.24
CA TYR A 305 -5.73 38.59 -7.09
C TYR A 305 -7.01 38.28 -6.29
N GLN A 306 -8.16 38.66 -6.83
CA GLN A 306 -9.49 38.35 -6.30
C GLN A 306 -10.08 37.14 -7.04
N LEU A 307 -10.82 36.31 -6.30
CA LEU A 307 -11.47 35.12 -6.84
C LEU A 307 -12.80 35.49 -7.51
N ARG A 308 -12.92 35.21 -8.81
CA ARG A 308 -14.13 35.38 -9.62
C ARG A 308 -14.72 34.01 -9.97
N GLY A 309 -15.95 33.76 -9.54
CA GLY A 309 -16.57 32.43 -9.54
C GLY A 309 -16.66 31.86 -8.12
N SER A 310 -17.04 30.58 -7.98
CA SER A 310 -17.25 29.99 -6.66
C SER A 310 -15.95 29.71 -5.91
N ARG A 311 -15.88 30.13 -4.63
CA ARG A 311 -14.76 29.79 -3.73
C ARG A 311 -14.72 28.30 -3.40
N ARG A 312 -15.85 27.60 -3.41
CA ARG A 312 -15.97 26.20 -3.02
C ARG A 312 -16.80 25.41 -4.01
N THR A 313 -16.40 24.17 -4.23
CA THR A 313 -17.09 23.24 -5.13
C THR A 313 -17.13 21.85 -4.49
N THR A 314 -18.20 21.12 -4.76
CA THR A 314 -18.48 19.80 -4.21
C THR A 314 -18.79 18.84 -5.34
N CYS A 315 -18.27 17.62 -5.21
CA CYS A 315 -18.63 16.54 -6.12
C CYS A 315 -20.05 16.06 -5.78
N GLN A 316 -20.95 16.09 -6.77
CA GLN A 316 -22.37 15.76 -6.63
C GLN A 316 -22.66 14.29 -7.00
N ASN A 317 -23.88 13.82 -6.72
CA ASN A 317 -24.31 12.44 -6.99
C ASN A 317 -24.35 12.08 -8.49
N ASP A 318 -24.37 13.06 -9.38
CA ASP A 318 -24.33 12.87 -10.83
C ASP A 318 -22.89 12.75 -11.40
N GLY A 319 -21.87 12.86 -10.53
CA GLY A 319 -20.46 12.86 -10.93
C GLY A 319 -19.97 14.20 -11.47
N ARG A 320 -20.75 15.27 -11.36
CA ARG A 320 -20.36 16.65 -11.73
C ARG A 320 -19.97 17.47 -10.51
N TRP A 321 -19.30 18.59 -10.78
CA TRP A 321 -18.92 19.58 -9.78
C TRP A 321 -19.99 20.66 -9.67
N SER A 322 -20.42 20.99 -8.44
CA SER A 322 -21.44 22.01 -8.17
C SER A 322 -21.09 23.43 -8.63
N ALA A 323 -19.81 23.68 -8.93
CA ALA A 323 -19.33 24.85 -9.64
C ALA A 323 -18.07 24.52 -10.45
N THR A 324 -17.91 25.18 -11.60
CA THR A 324 -16.70 25.15 -12.43
C THR A 324 -15.51 25.81 -11.72
N SER A 325 -14.29 25.56 -12.23
CA SER A 325 -13.06 26.14 -11.64
C SER A 325 -13.08 27.68 -11.74
N PRO A 326 -12.92 28.42 -10.63
CA PRO A 326 -12.96 29.88 -10.63
C PRO A 326 -11.70 30.48 -11.26
N THR A 327 -11.76 31.76 -11.63
CA THR A 327 -10.61 32.52 -12.15
C THR A 327 -10.09 33.50 -11.10
N CYS A 328 -8.78 33.67 -11.00
CA CYS A 328 -8.17 34.68 -10.15
C CYS A 328 -7.77 35.90 -10.99
N VAL A 329 -8.52 36.99 -10.85
CA VAL A 329 -8.31 38.25 -11.58
C VAL A 329 -7.54 39.26 -10.72
N PRO A 330 -6.67 40.11 -11.29
CA PRO A 330 -5.97 41.13 -10.50
C PRO A 330 -6.95 42.05 -9.76
N VAL A 331 -6.63 42.40 -8.51
CA VAL A 331 -7.40 43.39 -7.74
C VAL A 331 -7.16 44.76 -8.38
N LYS A 332 -8.15 45.28 -9.12
CA LYS A 332 -8.14 46.69 -9.53
C LYS A 332 -8.35 47.56 -8.29
N ILE A 333 -7.41 48.47 -8.03
CA ILE A 333 -7.51 49.44 -6.94
C ILE A 333 -8.45 50.57 -7.41
N THR A 334 -9.74 50.45 -7.10
CA THR A 334 -10.61 51.63 -7.05
C THR A 334 -10.29 52.40 -5.77
N THR A 335 -9.89 53.66 -5.92
CA THR A 335 -9.61 54.57 -4.81
C THR A 335 -10.90 54.88 -4.05
N PRO A 336 -11.00 54.59 -2.74
CA PRO A 336 -12.03 55.19 -1.91
C PRO A 336 -11.67 56.66 -1.70
N ARG A 337 -12.59 57.58 -2.00
CA ARG A 337 -12.56 58.91 -1.37
C ARG A 337 -12.85 58.70 0.11
N ILE A 338 -12.03 59.29 0.98
CA ILE A 338 -12.33 59.44 2.40
C ILE A 338 -12.15 60.91 2.72
N ASP A 339 -13.22 61.52 3.20
CA ASP A 339 -13.28 62.95 3.48
C ASP A 339 -12.38 63.36 4.65
N THR A 340 -11.88 64.59 4.57
CA THR A 340 -11.09 65.24 5.59
C THR A 340 -11.92 65.63 6.80
N LYS A 341 -11.67 65.04 7.98
CA LYS A 341 -11.86 65.71 9.27
C LYS A 341 -10.68 65.46 10.22
N ARG A 342 -10.51 66.41 11.15
CA ARG A 342 -9.28 66.80 11.85
C ARG A 342 -9.38 66.50 13.34
N SER A 343 -8.29 66.01 13.95
CA SER A 343 -8.01 66.17 15.38
C SER A 343 -6.49 66.12 15.64
N GLN A 344 -6.03 66.85 16.66
CA GLN A 344 -4.61 67.10 16.95
C GLN A 344 -3.96 66.02 17.85
N PRO A 345 -2.63 65.85 17.80
CA PRO A 345 -1.86 65.22 18.88
C PRO A 345 -1.46 66.25 19.96
N THR A 346 -1.29 65.77 21.19
CA THR A 346 -0.81 66.53 22.36
C THR A 346 0.73 66.52 22.50
N SER A 347 1.22 67.44 23.32
CA SER A 347 2.64 67.68 23.71
C SER A 347 3.29 66.48 24.42
N THR A 348 4.62 66.30 24.50
CA THR A 348 5.63 67.21 25.09
C THR A 348 7.08 66.94 24.63
N THR A 349 8.00 67.86 24.95
CA THR A 349 9.45 67.81 24.67
C THR A 349 10.27 68.16 25.91
N ALA A 350 11.47 67.57 26.03
CA ALA A 350 12.57 68.09 26.86
C ALA A 350 13.93 67.65 26.28
N THR A 351 14.74 68.65 25.84
CA THR A 351 16.18 68.91 26.15
C THR A 351 17.22 67.74 26.15
N GLN A 352 18.49 67.91 25.78
CA GLN A 352 19.32 69.10 25.45
C GLN A 352 20.60 68.66 24.69
N PHE A 353 21.16 69.52 23.82
CA PHE A 353 22.59 69.87 23.64
C PHE A 353 22.85 70.53 22.25
N GLN A 354 23.32 71.78 22.26
CA GLN A 354 24.09 72.40 21.15
C GLN A 354 25.59 72.19 21.47
N THR A 355 26.61 72.51 20.66
CA THR A 355 26.83 73.44 19.51
C THR A 355 27.96 72.78 18.67
N ILE A 356 28.36 73.12 17.44
CA ILE A 356 28.24 74.30 16.57
C ILE A 356 27.85 73.83 15.14
N ILE A 357 27.31 74.75 14.31
CA ILE A 357 27.01 74.51 12.88
C ILE A 357 27.75 75.52 12.01
N ALA A 358 28.44 75.02 10.98
CA ALA A 358 28.89 75.80 9.83
C ALA A 358 28.10 75.40 8.58
N LEU A 359 26.95 76.06 8.40
CA LEU A 359 26.27 76.42 7.15
C LEU A 359 25.76 75.31 6.18
N LEU A 360 24.43 75.35 5.97
CA LEU A 360 23.64 74.85 4.81
C LEU A 360 22.97 73.44 4.80
N SER A 361 22.66 72.78 5.94
CA SER A 361 21.78 71.58 5.87
C SER A 361 20.86 71.24 7.06
N SER A 362 20.65 72.12 8.04
CA SER A 362 20.15 71.73 9.37
C SER A 362 18.68 72.01 9.71
N SER A 363 17.86 72.47 8.76
CA SER A 363 16.48 72.92 9.10
C SER A 363 15.40 71.83 9.12
N CYS A 364 15.70 70.61 8.64
CA CYS A 364 14.75 69.49 8.67
C CYS A 364 15.16 68.44 9.71
N GLY A 365 14.28 68.16 10.68
CA GLY A 365 14.48 67.15 11.72
C GLY A 365 14.44 65.69 11.21
N ASN A 366 14.18 64.72 12.09
CA ASN A 366 14.20 63.30 11.70
C ASN A 366 13.13 62.96 10.62
N PRO A 367 13.50 62.31 9.50
CA PRO A 367 12.57 62.02 8.40
C PRO A 367 11.61 60.86 8.73
N VAL A 368 10.30 61.09 8.57
CA VAL A 368 9.28 60.03 8.68
C VAL A 368 9.31 59.16 7.42
N LEU A 369 9.94 57.99 7.52
CA LEU A 369 10.13 57.08 6.38
C LEU A 369 8.89 56.22 6.08
N PRO A 370 8.67 55.83 4.81
CA PRO A 370 7.66 54.84 4.44
C PRO A 370 7.84 53.48 5.16
N PRO A 371 6.77 52.68 5.30
CA PRO A 371 6.87 51.31 5.81
C PRO A 371 7.91 50.51 5.02
N ARG A 372 8.78 49.78 5.74
CA ARG A 372 9.87 48.95 5.18
C ARG A 372 11.04 49.72 4.54
N ALA A 373 11.05 51.05 4.60
CA ALA A 373 12.17 51.87 4.14
C ALA A 373 13.25 52.11 5.25
N ARG A 374 14.45 52.53 4.83
CA ARG A 374 15.55 53.03 5.68
C ARG A 374 16.36 54.09 4.93
N VAL A 375 16.95 55.07 5.62
CA VAL A 375 17.95 55.96 4.99
C VAL A 375 19.13 55.11 4.50
N ARG A 376 19.66 55.44 3.31
CA ARG A 376 20.89 54.85 2.78
C ARG A 376 22.04 55.85 2.74
N ILE A 377 21.81 57.05 2.22
CA ILE A 377 22.82 58.09 2.01
C ILE A 377 22.18 59.46 2.26
N HIS A 378 22.88 60.34 2.97
CA HIS A 378 22.53 61.75 3.17
C HIS A 378 23.47 62.64 2.34
N ARG A 379 22.95 63.59 1.56
CA ARG A 379 23.74 64.57 0.78
C ARG A 379 23.05 65.93 0.78
N GLY A 380 23.57 66.88 1.55
CA GLY A 380 23.00 68.23 1.67
C GLY A 380 21.52 68.18 2.05
N THR A 381 20.67 68.83 1.26
CA THR A 381 19.20 68.85 1.47
C THR A 381 18.47 67.60 0.95
N VAL A 382 19.18 66.54 0.51
CA VAL A 382 18.60 65.37 -0.16
C VAL A 382 18.96 64.05 0.54
N LEU A 383 17.95 63.20 0.75
CA LEU A 383 18.06 61.86 1.31
C LEU A 383 17.78 60.80 0.23
N PHE A 384 18.70 59.85 0.10
CA PHE A 384 18.48 58.62 -0.66
C PHE A 384 18.02 57.51 0.27
N ILE A 385 16.89 56.90 -0.08
CA ILE A 385 16.15 55.97 0.78
C ILE A 385 16.14 54.60 0.13
N GLY A 386 16.60 53.60 0.87
CA GLY A 386 16.53 52.20 0.48
C GLY A 386 15.51 51.44 1.31
N CYS A 387 15.54 50.11 1.18
CA CYS A 387 14.65 49.22 1.91
C CYS A 387 15.36 48.59 3.12
N LYS A 388 14.62 48.21 4.17
CA LYS A 388 15.13 47.46 5.34
C LYS A 388 15.74 46.12 4.91
N GLU A 389 16.60 45.50 5.73
CA GLU A 389 17.47 44.40 5.30
C GLU A 389 16.77 43.24 4.57
N ASN A 390 15.58 42.86 5.04
CA ASN A 390 14.76 41.77 4.50
C ASN A 390 14.05 42.13 3.18
N TYR A 391 14.32 43.30 2.60
CA TYR A 391 13.69 43.81 1.39
C TYR A 391 14.74 44.20 0.34
N SER A 392 14.41 43.98 -0.92
CA SER A 392 15.18 44.41 -2.09
C SER A 392 14.68 45.76 -2.58
N THR A 393 15.61 46.67 -2.85
CA THR A 393 15.34 48.00 -3.43
C THR A 393 15.39 47.87 -4.95
N LEU A 394 14.22 47.92 -5.61
CA LEU A 394 14.14 47.98 -7.08
C LEU A 394 14.32 49.42 -7.58
N ILE A 395 13.76 50.37 -6.85
CA ILE A 395 13.88 51.81 -7.12
C ILE A 395 14.26 52.47 -5.80
N THR A 396 15.32 53.27 -5.81
CA THR A 396 15.75 54.07 -4.66
C THR A 396 14.80 55.25 -4.48
N GLY A 397 14.33 55.47 -3.26
CA GLY A 397 13.50 56.62 -2.90
C GLY A 397 14.33 57.88 -2.70
N LEU A 398 13.68 59.03 -2.81
CA LEU A 398 14.26 60.36 -2.72
C LEU A 398 13.35 61.27 -1.87
N MET A 399 13.91 61.87 -0.82
CA MET A 399 13.28 62.94 -0.05
C MET A 399 14.16 64.19 -0.11
N ARG A 400 13.54 65.38 -0.13
CA ARG A 400 14.24 66.68 -0.12
C ARG A 400 13.69 67.56 0.99
N CYS A 401 14.59 68.23 1.70
CA CYS A 401 14.27 69.25 2.70
C CYS A 401 13.82 70.53 1.98
N VAL A 402 12.63 71.03 2.31
CA VAL A 402 12.06 72.28 1.79
C VAL A 402 11.32 72.98 2.92
N GLY A 403 11.67 74.24 3.24
CA GLY A 403 10.99 75.02 4.29
C GLY A 403 10.87 74.25 5.60
N ASN A 404 11.99 73.71 6.08
CA ASN A 404 12.11 72.94 7.34
C ASN A 404 11.34 71.60 7.39
N THR A 405 10.74 71.16 6.28
CA THR A 405 10.01 69.89 6.20
C THR A 405 10.59 68.94 5.14
N TRP A 406 10.58 67.64 5.42
CA TRP A 406 10.99 66.62 4.45
C TRP A 406 9.86 66.28 3.49
N ARG A 407 10.02 66.66 2.22
CA ARG A 407 9.08 66.31 1.15
C ARG A 407 9.49 65.02 0.44
N ARG A 408 8.58 64.05 0.36
CA ARG A 408 8.73 62.85 -0.50
C ARG A 408 8.67 63.26 -1.97
N ILE A 409 9.76 63.04 -2.71
CA ILE A 409 9.81 63.18 -4.17
C ILE A 409 9.51 61.83 -4.83
N ARG A 410 10.03 60.75 -4.27
CA ARG A 410 9.85 59.39 -4.78
C ARG A 410 9.98 58.38 -3.64
N ASP A 411 9.04 57.46 -3.49
CA ASP A 411 9.16 56.39 -2.49
C ASP A 411 9.98 55.20 -3.03
N PRO A 412 10.72 54.48 -2.16
CA PRO A 412 11.49 53.32 -2.57
C PRO A 412 10.59 52.11 -2.83
N ASN A 413 10.79 51.42 -3.96
CA ASN A 413 10.08 50.17 -4.21
C ASN A 413 10.76 49.01 -3.47
N CYS A 414 10.09 48.51 -2.43
CA CYS A 414 10.61 47.54 -1.46
C CYS A 414 9.87 46.20 -1.51
N LEU A 415 10.35 45.27 -2.33
CA LEU A 415 9.86 43.89 -2.36
C LEU A 415 10.56 43.04 -1.30
N ALA A 416 9.83 42.16 -0.62
CA ALA A 416 10.40 41.24 0.37
C ALA A 416 11.37 40.26 -0.32
N LYS A 417 12.56 40.08 0.26
CA LYS A 417 13.52 39.07 -0.19
C LYS A 417 12.98 37.69 0.15
N SER A 418 13.00 36.81 -0.83
CA SER A 418 12.65 35.41 -0.68
C SER A 418 13.74 34.51 -1.23
N CYS A 419 13.85 33.32 -0.65
CA CYS A 419 14.64 32.23 -1.18
C CYS A 419 13.88 31.54 -2.33
N SER A 420 14.62 30.98 -3.29
CA SER A 420 14.06 30.13 -4.34
C SER A 420 13.30 28.93 -3.75
N ASN A 421 12.33 28.37 -4.48
CA ASN A 421 11.58 27.22 -3.98
C ASN A 421 12.56 26.05 -3.67
N PRO A 422 12.62 25.57 -2.40
CA PRO A 422 13.60 24.57 -1.97
C PRO A 422 13.38 23.17 -2.55
N GLY A 423 12.27 22.94 -3.27
CA GLY A 423 11.90 21.68 -3.92
C GLY A 423 11.37 20.64 -2.93
N ILE A 424 10.85 19.52 -3.45
CA ILE A 424 10.44 18.35 -2.66
C ILE A 424 11.42 17.18 -2.94
N PRO A 425 11.96 16.49 -1.91
CA PRO A 425 12.80 15.31 -2.12
C PRO A 425 12.01 14.19 -2.82
N LYS A 426 12.67 13.40 -3.69
CA LYS A 426 12.04 12.20 -4.26
C LYS A 426 11.70 11.22 -3.13
N ASN A 427 10.47 10.73 -3.09
CA ASN A 427 9.92 9.85 -2.04
C ASN A 427 9.91 10.51 -0.63
N GLY A 428 9.53 11.79 -0.59
CA GLY A 428 9.33 12.52 0.64
C GLY A 428 8.51 13.79 0.45
N TYR A 429 8.37 14.56 1.53
CA TYR A 429 7.48 15.70 1.64
C TYR A 429 8.21 16.95 2.14
N LYS A 430 7.71 18.12 1.77
CA LYS A 430 8.13 19.43 2.31
C LYS A 430 6.97 20.09 3.04
N HIS A 431 7.19 20.40 4.31
CA HIS A 431 6.33 21.19 5.18
C HIS A 431 6.83 22.64 5.25
N GLY A 432 5.92 23.59 5.41
CA GLY A 432 6.21 25.02 5.32
C GLY A 432 5.96 25.59 3.91
N LEU A 433 5.23 26.70 3.87
CA LEU A 433 4.65 27.29 2.66
C LEU A 433 5.23 28.67 2.29
N SER A 434 6.08 29.23 3.17
CA SER A 434 6.66 30.56 3.03
C SER A 434 8.19 30.46 2.86
N TYR A 435 8.76 31.41 2.12
CA TYR A 435 10.18 31.40 1.70
C TYR A 435 10.85 32.76 1.90
N PHE A 436 10.27 33.67 2.69
CA PHE A 436 10.88 34.95 3.02
C PHE A 436 12.07 34.77 3.99
N VAL A 437 12.94 35.77 4.06
CA VAL A 437 14.06 35.79 5.02
C VAL A 437 13.55 35.53 6.45
N GLY A 438 14.09 34.49 7.08
CA GLY A 438 13.69 34.00 8.41
C GLY A 438 12.86 32.71 8.39
N ASP A 439 12.15 32.40 7.28
CA ASP A 439 11.24 31.27 7.22
C ASP A 439 11.96 29.91 7.28
N VAL A 440 11.36 28.95 7.98
CA VAL A 440 11.85 27.57 8.10
C VAL A 440 10.92 26.60 7.37
N VAL A 441 11.48 25.81 6.45
CA VAL A 441 10.81 24.65 5.85
C VAL A 441 11.35 23.36 6.46
N THR A 442 10.49 22.38 6.66
CA THR A 442 10.84 21.06 7.24
C THR A 442 10.59 19.96 6.21
N PHE A 443 11.34 18.87 6.26
CA PHE A 443 11.24 17.75 5.33
C PHE A 443 11.01 16.45 6.08
N THR A 444 10.21 15.56 5.48
CA THR A 444 10.02 14.17 5.93
C THR A 444 10.12 13.25 4.71
N CYS A 445 10.24 11.94 4.95
CA CYS A 445 10.28 10.94 3.89
C CYS A 445 9.07 10.00 3.97
N ASP A 446 8.76 9.33 2.87
CA ASP A 446 7.75 8.26 2.83
C ASP A 446 8.18 7.13 3.78
N GLY A 447 7.22 6.35 4.31
CA GLY A 447 7.46 5.40 5.41
C GLY A 447 8.63 4.43 5.21
N CYS A 448 8.86 3.96 3.99
CA CYS A 448 9.97 3.06 3.61
C CYS A 448 11.34 3.75 3.44
N TYR A 449 11.43 5.06 3.66
CA TYR A 449 12.62 5.87 3.40
C TYR A 449 13.09 6.60 4.66
N ARG A 450 14.40 6.77 4.79
CA ARG A 450 15.04 7.57 5.85
C ARG A 450 15.58 8.87 5.26
N LEU A 451 15.43 9.95 6.02
CA LEU A 451 15.93 11.26 5.64
C LEU A 451 17.44 11.34 5.90
N VAL A 452 18.20 11.80 4.91
CA VAL A 452 19.64 12.04 5.00
C VAL A 452 19.92 13.52 4.67
N GLY A 453 20.61 14.19 5.61
CA GLY A 453 20.82 15.64 5.59
C GLY A 453 19.92 16.35 6.61
N ASN A 454 19.90 17.69 6.56
CA ASN A 454 19.15 18.49 7.52
C ASN A 454 17.64 18.45 7.23
N SER A 455 16.86 18.00 8.22
CA SER A 455 15.40 17.94 8.15
C SER A 455 14.74 19.32 8.14
N LYS A 456 15.46 20.39 8.52
CA LYS A 456 14.99 21.78 8.48
C LYS A 456 15.94 22.64 7.64
N ARG A 457 15.39 23.59 6.88
CA ARG A 457 16.16 24.61 6.12
C ARG A 457 15.54 25.98 6.41
N THR A 458 16.38 26.95 6.76
CA THR A 458 15.99 28.34 7.05
C THR A 458 16.40 29.23 5.88
N CYS A 459 15.55 30.19 5.49
CA CYS A 459 15.89 31.18 4.48
C CYS A 459 16.73 32.31 5.09
N LEU A 460 17.97 32.46 4.62
CA LEU A 460 18.94 33.44 5.16
C LEU A 460 18.73 34.83 4.57
N LYS A 461 19.22 35.87 5.26
CA LYS A 461 19.20 37.29 4.81
C LYS A 461 19.75 37.53 3.39
N LYS A 462 20.59 36.63 2.88
CA LYS A 462 21.17 36.64 1.53
C LYS A 462 20.26 36.05 0.44
N GLY A 463 19.02 35.65 0.75
CA GLY A 463 18.10 35.03 -0.21
C GLY A 463 18.44 33.58 -0.56
N THR A 464 19.21 32.91 0.30
CA THR A 464 19.67 31.52 0.12
C THR A 464 19.30 30.65 1.32
N TRP A 465 19.08 29.35 1.08
CA TRP A 465 18.77 28.39 2.14
C TRP A 465 20.04 28.00 2.93
N SER A 466 19.90 27.87 4.25
CA SER A 466 20.99 27.48 5.16
C SER A 466 21.68 26.16 4.79
N TYR A 467 20.94 25.21 4.20
CA TYR A 467 21.46 23.92 3.76
C TYR A 467 20.96 23.55 2.36
N ARG A 468 21.58 22.53 1.76
CA ARG A 468 21.05 21.84 0.56
C ARG A 468 19.81 21.02 0.91
N GLN A 469 19.06 20.62 -0.11
CA GLN A 469 17.87 19.78 0.06
C GLN A 469 18.27 18.39 0.62
N PRO A 470 17.57 17.86 1.64
CA PRO A 470 17.81 16.51 2.13
C PRO A 470 17.32 15.45 1.13
N ILE A 471 17.85 14.23 1.25
CA ILE A 471 17.58 13.11 0.33
C ILE A 471 16.90 11.98 1.12
N CYS A 472 15.83 11.42 0.57
CA CYS A 472 15.17 10.24 1.10
C CYS A 472 15.81 8.98 0.50
N LEU A 473 16.53 8.21 1.30
CA LEU A 473 17.13 6.92 0.91
C LEU A 473 16.29 5.78 1.45
N LEU A 474 16.20 4.68 0.70
CA LEU A 474 15.44 3.51 1.13
C LEU A 474 16.00 2.95 2.45
N LYS A 475 15.10 2.56 3.37
CA LYS A 475 15.45 1.79 4.56
C LYS A 475 15.78 0.35 4.17
N THR A 476 16.73 -0.24 4.87
CA THR A 476 17.19 -1.61 4.67
C THR A 476 17.23 -2.36 5.99
N CYS A 477 16.66 -3.57 6.02
CA CYS A 477 16.72 -4.48 7.14
C CYS A 477 18.09 -5.17 7.26
N SER A 478 18.40 -5.68 8.45
CA SER A 478 19.62 -6.46 8.74
C SER A 478 19.79 -7.67 7.83
N LYS A 479 21.03 -8.17 7.67
CA LYS A 479 21.28 -9.41 6.93
C LYS A 479 20.76 -10.59 7.76
N LEU A 480 19.81 -11.37 7.22
CA LEU A 480 19.42 -12.64 7.84
C LEU A 480 20.50 -13.70 7.59
N GLN A 481 20.61 -14.65 8.51
CA GLN A 481 21.47 -15.82 8.40
C GLN A 481 20.63 -17.10 8.39
N ASP A 482 21.23 -18.18 7.87
CA ASP A 482 20.68 -19.52 7.94
C ASP A 482 20.62 -20.01 9.39
N THR A 483 19.70 -20.93 9.67
CA THR A 483 19.67 -21.66 10.94
C THR A 483 20.24 -23.07 10.75
N ASN A 484 20.37 -23.84 11.82
CA ASN A 484 20.82 -25.24 11.73
C ASN A 484 19.87 -26.09 10.86
N GLN A 485 18.58 -25.74 10.79
CA GLN A 485 17.54 -26.53 10.12
C GLN A 485 17.00 -25.92 8.82
N ALA A 486 17.18 -24.61 8.59
CA ALA A 486 16.63 -23.91 7.43
C ALA A 486 17.65 -22.94 6.80
N THR A 487 17.59 -22.79 5.48
CA THR A 487 18.29 -21.73 4.73
C THR A 487 17.36 -20.54 4.50
N VAL A 488 17.91 -19.34 4.34
CA VAL A 488 17.14 -18.11 4.07
C VAL A 488 17.53 -17.47 2.74
N SER A 489 16.53 -17.09 1.95
CA SER A 489 16.69 -16.47 0.64
C SER A 489 15.88 -15.17 0.52
N TYR A 490 16.45 -14.15 -0.11
CA TYR A 490 15.77 -12.88 -0.42
C TYR A 490 16.43 -12.17 -1.59
N ILE A 491 15.64 -11.45 -2.38
CA ILE A 491 16.12 -10.68 -3.54
C ILE A 491 16.78 -9.37 -3.09
N SER A 492 16.30 -8.79 -1.99
CA SER A 492 16.79 -7.52 -1.44
C SER A 492 16.48 -7.40 0.05
N GLN A 493 17.18 -6.50 0.73
CA GLN A 493 16.96 -6.17 2.15
C GLN A 493 16.11 -4.90 2.32
N THR A 494 15.47 -4.42 1.25
CA THR A 494 14.72 -3.16 1.22
C THR A 494 13.34 -3.29 1.86
N CYS A 495 12.74 -2.18 2.27
CA CYS A 495 11.33 -2.14 2.67
C CYS A 495 10.42 -2.90 1.69
N ASP A 496 9.43 -3.62 2.23
CA ASP A 496 8.51 -4.54 1.54
C ASP A 496 9.17 -5.75 0.84
N SER A 497 10.48 -6.01 1.06
CA SER A 497 11.10 -7.26 0.59
C SER A 497 10.66 -8.44 1.44
N VAL A 498 10.43 -9.57 0.80
CA VAL A 498 10.14 -10.86 1.45
C VAL A 498 11.43 -11.69 1.52
N ALA A 499 11.70 -12.28 2.68
CA ALA A 499 12.70 -13.32 2.87
C ALA A 499 12.02 -14.65 3.14
N THR A 500 12.28 -15.62 2.27
CA THR A 500 11.70 -16.96 2.31
C THR A 500 12.72 -17.94 2.85
N TYR A 501 12.33 -18.66 3.91
CA TYR A 501 13.09 -19.73 4.51
C TYR A 501 12.70 -21.09 3.88
N THR A 502 13.63 -22.04 3.85
CA THR A 502 13.41 -23.39 3.31
C THR A 502 14.16 -24.40 4.18
N CYS A 503 13.51 -25.50 4.55
CA CYS A 503 14.16 -26.55 5.34
C CYS A 503 15.32 -27.18 4.57
N LYS A 504 16.43 -27.46 5.27
CA LYS A 504 17.64 -28.08 4.69
C LYS A 504 17.42 -29.55 4.34
N ASP A 505 16.66 -30.26 5.17
CA ASP A 505 16.24 -31.64 4.93
C ASP A 505 14.84 -31.64 4.29
N THR A 506 14.72 -32.32 3.15
CA THR A 506 13.46 -32.45 2.37
C THR A 506 12.39 -33.27 3.08
N ARG A 507 12.75 -34.03 4.13
CA ARG A 507 11.84 -34.75 5.02
C ARG A 507 11.19 -33.82 6.07
N LEU A 508 11.66 -32.58 6.19
CA LEU A 508 11.11 -31.60 7.13
C LEU A 508 10.22 -30.58 6.40
N THR A 509 9.07 -30.28 7.00
CA THR A 509 8.14 -29.25 6.53
C THR A 509 8.25 -27.98 7.36
N MET A 510 8.04 -26.84 6.69
CA MET A 510 8.06 -25.52 7.31
C MET A 510 6.81 -25.29 8.16
N LEU A 511 7.01 -24.93 9.42
CA LEU A 511 5.97 -24.65 10.40
C LEU A 511 5.75 -23.14 10.58
N GLY A 512 4.57 -22.67 10.19
CA GLY A 512 4.17 -21.27 10.23
C GLY A 512 4.46 -20.53 8.92
N SER A 513 4.50 -19.19 8.97
CA SER A 513 4.97 -18.39 7.85
C SER A 513 6.44 -18.69 7.59
N GLY A 514 6.75 -19.35 6.47
CA GLY A 514 8.12 -19.47 5.98
C GLY A 514 8.70 -18.14 5.48
N GLU A 515 7.95 -17.05 5.59
CA GLU A 515 8.29 -15.72 5.10
C GLU A 515 8.42 -14.72 6.25
N LYS A 516 9.48 -13.89 6.19
CA LYS A 516 9.60 -12.64 6.95
C LYS A 516 9.56 -11.46 5.99
N ILE A 517 8.93 -10.35 6.38
CA ILE A 517 8.76 -9.15 5.55
C ILE A 517 9.58 -8.00 6.15
N CYS A 518 10.40 -7.32 5.35
CA CYS A 518 11.15 -6.14 5.80
C CYS A 518 10.21 -4.93 5.90
N ASN A 519 9.84 -4.54 7.11
CA ASN A 519 8.79 -3.54 7.33
C ASN A 519 9.27 -2.09 7.22
N LYS A 520 8.33 -1.14 7.33
CA LYS A 520 8.57 0.32 7.24
C LYS A 520 9.47 0.87 8.35
N SER A 521 9.71 0.11 9.42
CA SER A 521 10.67 0.46 10.48
C SER A 521 12.10 0.02 10.15
N GLY A 522 12.30 -0.79 9.10
CA GLY A 522 13.60 -1.39 8.78
C GLY A 522 13.90 -2.65 9.61
N MET A 523 12.85 -3.34 10.09
CA MET A 523 12.96 -4.58 10.84
C MET A 523 12.27 -5.73 10.08
N TRP A 524 12.78 -6.95 10.23
CA TRP A 524 12.11 -8.14 9.69
C TRP A 524 10.93 -8.53 10.58
N GLU A 525 9.74 -8.56 10.00
CA GLU A 525 8.47 -8.86 10.65
C GLU A 525 8.00 -10.26 10.25
N GLY A 526 7.54 -11.04 11.23
CA GLY A 526 7.21 -12.45 11.08
C GLY A 526 7.88 -13.30 12.15
N ALA A 527 7.24 -14.42 12.53
CA ALA A 527 7.83 -15.38 13.46
C ALA A 527 9.08 -16.03 12.85
N GLU A 528 9.96 -16.56 13.71
CA GLU A 528 11.04 -17.42 13.24
C GLU A 528 10.48 -18.80 12.88
N PRO A 529 10.63 -19.25 11.62
CA PRO A 529 10.04 -20.51 11.19
C PRO A 529 10.83 -21.70 11.75
N LYS A 530 10.12 -22.79 12.05
CA LYS A 530 10.71 -24.05 12.49
C LYS A 530 10.52 -25.12 11.41
N CYS A 531 11.45 -26.06 11.33
CA CYS A 531 11.32 -27.24 10.49
C CYS A 531 10.90 -28.43 11.36
N ILE A 532 9.84 -29.13 10.96
CA ILE A 532 9.30 -30.29 11.69
C ILE A 532 9.18 -31.49 10.76
N ASN A 533 9.31 -32.71 11.27
CA ASN A 533 9.05 -33.91 10.48
C ASN A 533 7.53 -34.21 10.54
N PRO A 534 6.78 -34.13 9.42
CA PRO A 534 5.34 -34.38 9.44
C PRO A 534 4.99 -35.83 9.77
N ASN A 535 5.89 -36.79 9.45
CA ASN A 535 5.71 -38.22 9.75
C ASN A 535 5.84 -38.53 11.25
N LEU A 536 6.16 -37.53 12.08
CA LEU A 536 6.28 -37.66 13.54
C LEU A 536 5.05 -37.10 14.27
N ASN A 537 3.98 -36.67 13.59
CA ASN A 537 2.72 -36.30 14.23
C ASN A 537 1.98 -37.56 14.72
N ILE A 538 2.24 -37.98 15.96
CA ILE A 538 1.66 -39.18 16.56
C ILE A 538 0.16 -39.05 16.86
N ALA A 539 -0.38 -37.83 16.85
CA ALA A 539 -1.81 -37.57 16.96
C ALA A 539 -2.59 -37.78 15.65
N LEU A 540 -1.93 -37.86 14.48
CA LEU A 540 -2.64 -37.93 13.21
C LEU A 540 -3.58 -39.15 13.13
N GLY A 541 -4.86 -38.89 12.82
CA GLY A 541 -5.93 -39.89 12.75
C GLY A 541 -6.33 -40.51 14.08
N LYS A 542 -5.89 -39.97 15.22
CA LYS A 542 -6.22 -40.51 16.55
C LYS A 542 -7.61 -40.09 17.03
N PRO A 543 -8.29 -40.90 17.87
CA PRO A 543 -9.55 -40.50 18.48
C PRO A 543 -9.41 -39.22 19.31
N ALA A 544 -10.40 -38.34 19.17
CA ALA A 544 -10.47 -37.09 19.90
C ALA A 544 -11.85 -36.89 20.51
N SER A 545 -11.90 -36.20 21.65
CA SER A 545 -13.11 -35.87 22.41
C SER A 545 -13.04 -34.42 22.87
N MET A 546 -14.19 -33.80 23.15
CA MET A 546 -14.25 -32.43 23.71
C MET A 546 -15.30 -32.34 24.82
N SER A 547 -15.16 -31.34 25.70
CA SER A 547 -16.07 -31.06 26.82
C SER A 547 -17.54 -30.93 26.41
N SER A 548 -17.81 -30.22 25.32
CA SER A 548 -19.15 -30.09 24.71
C SER A 548 -19.04 -29.73 23.25
N HIS A 549 -20.06 -30.01 22.44
CA HIS A 549 -20.05 -29.74 20.98
C HIS A 549 -21.12 -28.70 20.57
N TRP A 550 -20.71 -27.68 19.81
CA TRP A 550 -21.63 -26.69 19.21
C TRP A 550 -22.17 -27.20 17.85
N LYS A 551 -23.24 -28.00 17.88
CA LYS A 551 -23.83 -28.66 16.69
C LYS A 551 -24.16 -27.74 15.50
N LEU A 552 -24.56 -26.48 15.74
CA LEU A 552 -24.98 -25.53 14.68
C LEU A 552 -23.82 -24.92 13.85
N HIS A 553 -22.61 -24.80 14.42
CA HIS A 553 -21.53 -23.99 13.84
C HIS A 553 -20.12 -24.55 14.06
N GLY A 554 -19.97 -25.66 14.79
CA GLY A 554 -18.69 -26.29 15.11
C GLY A 554 -18.56 -27.70 14.53
N GLY A 555 -17.38 -28.02 14.01
CA GLY A 555 -16.99 -29.38 13.66
C GLY A 555 -16.91 -30.32 14.87
N PRO A 556 -16.97 -31.65 14.63
CA PRO A 556 -16.81 -32.67 15.67
C PRO A 556 -15.37 -32.74 16.20
N ALA A 557 -15.15 -33.45 17.31
CA ALA A 557 -13.85 -33.51 17.97
C ALA A 557 -12.76 -34.17 17.12
N SER A 558 -13.13 -35.10 16.24
CA SER A 558 -12.20 -35.75 15.29
C SER A 558 -11.45 -34.79 14.38
N VAL A 559 -11.97 -33.56 14.17
CA VAL A 559 -11.26 -32.49 13.44
C VAL A 559 -9.97 -32.08 14.16
N ALA A 560 -9.85 -32.27 15.48
CA ALA A 560 -8.63 -31.92 16.24
C ALA A 560 -7.38 -32.74 15.85
N ALA A 561 -7.53 -33.79 15.04
CA ALA A 561 -6.48 -34.75 14.73
C ALA A 561 -6.56 -35.26 13.28
N ASP A 562 -7.25 -34.53 12.40
CA ASP A 562 -7.52 -34.97 11.02
C ASP A 562 -6.43 -34.53 10.02
N GLY A 563 -5.42 -33.79 10.50
CA GLY A 563 -4.30 -33.26 9.72
C GLY A 563 -4.61 -31.97 8.96
N LYS A 564 -5.83 -31.40 9.06
CA LYS A 564 -6.23 -30.21 8.29
C LYS A 564 -6.14 -28.95 9.14
N ARG A 565 -5.04 -28.22 8.97
CA ARG A 565 -4.81 -26.89 9.58
C ARG A 565 -5.77 -25.77 9.15
N SER A 566 -6.78 -26.06 8.33
CA SER A 566 -7.77 -25.10 7.83
C SER A 566 -9.00 -25.81 7.26
N GLY A 567 -10.19 -25.23 7.43
CA GLY A 567 -11.43 -25.71 6.80
C GLY A 567 -12.60 -25.70 7.78
N ILE A 568 -13.08 -26.89 8.14
CA ILE A 568 -14.03 -27.05 9.25
C ILE A 568 -13.27 -26.79 10.54
N MET A 569 -13.81 -25.94 11.42
CA MET A 569 -13.22 -25.63 12.72
C MET A 569 -14.05 -26.32 13.79
N LEU A 570 -13.43 -27.06 14.71
CA LEU A 570 -14.16 -27.59 15.87
C LEU A 570 -14.51 -26.44 16.82
N SER A 571 -15.64 -26.54 17.51
CA SER A 571 -16.05 -25.55 18.51
C SER A 571 -16.79 -26.19 19.67
N THR A 572 -16.38 -25.84 20.89
CA THR A 572 -17.16 -26.16 22.09
C THR A 572 -18.39 -25.26 22.21
N LYS A 573 -19.29 -25.58 23.14
CA LYS A 573 -20.29 -24.61 23.61
C LYS A 573 -19.59 -23.47 24.37
N TYR A 574 -20.34 -22.41 24.66
CA TYR A 574 -19.90 -21.35 25.56
C TYR A 574 -20.03 -21.86 27.00
N GLU A 575 -18.89 -22.15 27.65
CA GLU A 575 -18.85 -22.86 28.94
C GLU A 575 -17.59 -22.51 29.76
N TYR A 576 -17.52 -22.97 31.00
CA TYR A 576 -16.32 -22.91 31.84
C TYR A 576 -15.43 -24.14 31.60
N GLY A 577 -14.10 -23.94 31.64
CA GLY A 577 -13.15 -25.06 31.67
C GLY A 577 -13.12 -25.94 30.42
N SER A 578 -13.54 -25.41 29.26
CA SER A 578 -13.58 -26.14 27.98
C SER A 578 -12.28 -26.89 27.70
N TRP A 579 -12.40 -28.12 27.21
CA TRP A 579 -11.24 -28.96 26.89
C TRP A 579 -11.44 -29.80 25.63
N ILE A 580 -10.32 -30.15 25.01
CA ILE A 580 -10.19 -31.14 23.94
C ILE A 580 -9.15 -32.15 24.39
N LYS A 581 -9.45 -33.43 24.20
CA LYS A 581 -8.59 -34.58 24.53
C LYS A 581 -8.30 -35.35 23.26
N ILE A 582 -7.03 -35.64 23.00
CA ILE A 582 -6.60 -36.66 22.03
C ILE A 582 -6.17 -37.90 22.81
N ASP A 583 -6.66 -39.07 22.38
CA ASP A 583 -6.21 -40.37 22.85
C ASP A 583 -5.19 -40.94 21.85
N LEU A 584 -3.92 -41.03 22.24
CA LEU A 584 -2.85 -41.58 21.40
C LEU A 584 -2.95 -43.11 21.21
N LEU A 585 -3.99 -43.75 21.77
CA LEU A 585 -4.29 -45.18 21.83
C LEU A 585 -3.33 -45.99 22.72
N LYS A 586 -2.07 -45.58 22.78
CA LYS A 586 -1.04 -46.10 23.70
C LYS A 586 -0.29 -44.95 24.36
N GLU A 587 0.40 -45.26 25.44
CA GLU A 587 1.34 -44.32 26.06
C GLU A 587 2.52 -44.06 25.12
N ASP A 588 2.87 -42.79 24.91
CA ASP A 588 3.97 -42.38 24.04
C ASP A 588 4.71 -41.17 24.63
N THR A 589 5.82 -40.79 24.00
CA THR A 589 6.63 -39.63 24.40
C THR A 589 6.22 -38.37 23.63
N VAL A 590 6.10 -37.25 24.34
CA VAL A 590 5.69 -35.96 23.78
C VAL A 590 6.70 -34.89 24.17
N SER A 591 7.28 -34.22 23.18
CA SER A 591 8.15 -33.05 23.40
C SER A 591 7.53 -31.75 22.87
N THR A 592 6.58 -31.83 21.95
CA THR A 592 6.00 -30.67 21.29
C THR A 592 4.54 -30.93 20.94
N VAL A 593 3.70 -29.96 21.26
CA VAL A 593 2.29 -29.93 20.86
C VAL A 593 2.05 -28.65 20.07
N ILE A 594 1.34 -28.72 18.95
CA ILE A 594 1.02 -27.57 18.10
C ILE A 594 -0.49 -27.41 18.06
N VAL A 595 -0.99 -26.25 18.49
CA VAL A 595 -2.41 -25.95 18.53
C VAL A 595 -2.74 -24.92 17.45
N VAL A 596 -3.44 -25.34 16.40
CA VAL A 596 -3.75 -24.49 15.24
C VAL A 596 -5.02 -23.68 15.49
N ASN A 597 -4.82 -22.42 15.87
CA ASN A 597 -5.88 -21.46 16.16
C ASN A 597 -6.34 -20.73 14.88
N ARG A 598 -7.54 -20.14 14.92
CA ARG A 598 -8.06 -19.25 13.87
C ARG A 598 -7.22 -18.00 13.69
N ILE A 599 -7.29 -17.37 12.51
CA ILE A 599 -6.50 -16.17 12.11
C ILE A 599 -7.33 -14.89 12.00
N ASP A 600 -8.61 -14.93 12.35
CA ASP A 600 -9.56 -13.82 12.23
C ASP A 600 -9.68 -12.98 13.53
N CYS A 601 -10.70 -12.13 13.63
CA CYS A 601 -10.94 -11.27 14.80
C CYS A 601 -11.08 -12.04 16.13
N CYS A 602 -11.36 -13.35 16.11
CA CYS A 602 -11.56 -14.16 17.30
C CYS A 602 -10.30 -14.91 17.77
N ILE A 603 -9.10 -14.60 17.25
CA ILE A 603 -7.82 -15.22 17.69
C ILE A 603 -7.65 -15.26 19.22
N ARG A 604 -8.17 -14.25 19.93
CA ARG A 604 -8.04 -14.09 21.39
C ARG A 604 -8.95 -15.00 22.21
N ARG A 605 -9.86 -15.79 21.62
CA ARG A 605 -10.71 -16.73 22.39
C ARG A 605 -9.92 -17.85 23.04
N MET A 606 -8.82 -18.27 22.41
CA MET A 606 -7.86 -19.25 22.94
C MET A 606 -6.86 -18.64 23.93
N ASP A 607 -6.93 -17.35 24.25
CA ASP A 607 -5.85 -16.70 24.99
C ASP A 607 -5.73 -17.27 26.42
N HIS A 608 -4.52 -17.64 26.84
CA HIS A 608 -4.21 -18.35 28.09
C HIS A 608 -4.64 -19.82 28.15
N PHE A 609 -4.83 -20.48 27.00
CA PHE A 609 -4.97 -21.95 26.95
C PHE A 609 -3.73 -22.67 27.52
N LYS A 610 -3.96 -23.87 28.04
CA LYS A 610 -2.92 -24.78 28.56
C LYS A 610 -2.92 -26.09 27.79
N VAL A 611 -1.78 -26.79 27.84
CA VAL A 611 -1.62 -28.15 27.32
C VAL A 611 -1.13 -29.04 28.45
N SER A 612 -1.63 -30.27 28.55
CA SER A 612 -1.06 -31.28 29.46
C SER A 612 -1.01 -32.67 28.83
N VAL A 613 -0.07 -33.49 29.29
CA VAL A 613 0.23 -34.83 28.78
C VAL A 613 0.35 -35.80 29.95
N GLY A 614 -0.35 -36.93 29.89
CA GLY A 614 -0.28 -37.97 30.91
C GLY A 614 -1.30 -39.09 30.69
N ASN A 615 -1.55 -39.88 31.73
CA ASN A 615 -2.39 -41.08 31.65
C ASN A 615 -3.79 -40.92 32.26
N ASN A 616 -4.10 -39.79 32.92
CA ASN A 616 -5.46 -39.52 33.38
C ASN A 616 -6.32 -39.02 32.21
N GLY A 617 -7.22 -39.89 31.72
CA GLY A 617 -8.12 -39.57 30.60
C GLY A 617 -9.41 -38.84 31.00
N ASN A 618 -9.63 -38.59 32.30
CA ASN A 618 -10.93 -38.21 32.86
C ASN A 618 -11.00 -36.73 33.29
N LYS A 619 -9.87 -36.11 33.65
CA LYS A 619 -9.83 -34.71 34.11
C LYS A 619 -8.76 -33.89 33.38
N ALA A 620 -9.20 -32.83 32.69
CA ALA A 620 -8.31 -31.83 32.11
C ALA A 620 -7.49 -31.14 33.21
N GLY A 621 -6.20 -30.91 32.96
CA GLY A 621 -5.29 -30.30 33.95
C GLY A 621 -4.85 -31.20 35.11
N ALA A 622 -5.30 -32.47 35.20
CA ALA A 622 -4.78 -33.44 36.17
C ALA A 622 -3.45 -34.10 35.74
N ASN A 623 -3.06 -33.94 34.47
CA ASN A 623 -1.80 -34.41 33.90
C ASN A 623 -0.74 -33.30 33.90
N THR A 624 0.53 -33.67 33.78
CA THR A 624 1.68 -32.74 33.72
C THR A 624 1.53 -31.72 32.59
N GLU A 625 1.69 -30.43 32.90
CA GLU A 625 1.57 -29.36 31.90
C GLU A 625 2.76 -29.34 30.93
N CYS A 626 2.46 -29.36 29.63
CA CYS A 626 3.45 -29.15 28.58
C CYS A 626 3.55 -27.66 28.28
N GLY A 627 4.66 -27.04 28.68
CA GLY A 627 4.92 -25.61 28.44
C GLY A 627 4.19 -24.67 29.40
N GLY A 628 4.43 -23.37 29.24
CA GLY A 628 3.84 -22.31 30.08
C GLY A 628 2.49 -21.78 29.59
N ARG A 629 1.98 -20.71 30.23
CA ARG A 629 0.74 -20.03 29.81
C ARG A 629 0.85 -19.51 28.38
N SER A 630 0.02 -20.04 27.47
CA SER A 630 0.04 -19.69 26.05
C SER A 630 -0.67 -18.37 25.77
N ARG A 631 0.02 -17.39 25.16
CA ARG A 631 -0.68 -16.24 24.51
C ARG A 631 -1.11 -16.66 23.11
N ALA A 632 -2.40 -16.58 22.83
CA ALA A 632 -2.97 -17.06 21.58
C ALA A 632 -2.57 -16.15 20.41
N LYS A 633 -1.80 -16.73 19.50
CA LYS A 633 -1.54 -16.19 18.16
C LYS A 633 -2.51 -16.82 17.17
N GLY A 634 -2.73 -16.16 16.04
CA GLY A 634 -3.44 -16.78 14.93
C GLY A 634 -2.58 -17.84 14.24
N GLY A 635 -3.20 -18.93 13.79
CA GLY A 635 -2.50 -20.05 13.17
C GLY A 635 -1.81 -20.96 14.20
N PRO A 636 -0.69 -21.62 13.86
CA PRO A 636 -0.06 -22.61 14.72
C PRO A 636 0.58 -21.99 15.98
N ASN A 637 0.11 -22.41 17.15
CA ASN A 637 0.70 -22.08 18.45
C ASN A 637 1.58 -23.25 18.89
N ILE A 638 2.89 -23.03 18.89
CA ILE A 638 3.89 -24.07 19.14
C ILE A 638 4.20 -24.13 20.64
N ILE A 639 3.82 -25.23 21.28
CA ILE A 639 4.04 -25.48 22.70
C ILE A 639 5.18 -26.49 22.84
N GLN A 640 6.28 -26.05 23.46
CA GLN A 640 7.41 -26.91 23.81
C GLN A 640 7.24 -27.36 25.25
N CYS A 641 7.30 -28.67 25.50
CA CYS A 641 7.36 -29.17 26.87
C CYS A 641 8.77 -28.89 27.44
N SER A 642 8.86 -28.53 28.73
CA SER A 642 10.15 -28.24 29.39
C SER A 642 11.06 -29.47 29.48
N THR A 643 10.45 -30.63 29.64
CA THR A 643 11.06 -31.97 29.53
C THR A 643 10.27 -32.80 28.53
N THR A 644 10.81 -33.93 28.08
CA THR A 644 10.01 -34.90 27.29
C THR A 644 9.02 -35.58 28.24
N LEU A 645 7.73 -35.32 28.04
CA LEU A 645 6.66 -35.90 28.83
C LEU A 645 6.26 -37.26 28.26
N ARG A 646 5.61 -38.09 29.07
CA ARG A 646 5.16 -39.43 28.69
C ARG A 646 3.71 -39.62 29.12
N GLY A 647 2.87 -40.11 28.22
CA GLY A 647 1.44 -40.26 28.48
C GLY A 647 0.63 -40.72 27.26
N ARG A 648 -0.56 -41.26 27.51
CA ARG A 648 -1.54 -41.65 26.48
C ARG A 648 -2.45 -40.50 26.03
N TYR A 649 -2.78 -39.58 26.93
CA TYR A 649 -3.73 -38.50 26.66
C TYR A 649 -3.03 -37.14 26.57
N VAL A 650 -3.40 -36.37 25.53
CA VAL A 650 -3.00 -34.98 25.37
C VAL A 650 -4.24 -34.10 25.48
N PHE A 651 -4.26 -33.19 26.46
CA PHE A 651 -5.33 -32.23 26.67
C PHE A 651 -4.92 -30.84 26.21
N VAL A 652 -5.81 -30.15 25.50
CA VAL A 652 -5.80 -28.70 25.30
C VAL A 652 -6.99 -28.14 26.07
N PHE A 653 -6.77 -27.28 27.06
CA PHE A 653 -7.84 -26.86 27.99
C PHE A 653 -7.75 -25.39 28.38
N MET A 654 -8.90 -24.81 28.70
CA MET A 654 -9.00 -23.49 29.36
C MET A 654 -9.01 -23.67 30.88
N PRO A 655 -8.33 -22.81 31.66
CA PRO A 655 -8.47 -22.81 33.11
C PRO A 655 -9.91 -22.52 33.53
N GLU A 656 -10.42 -23.21 34.56
CA GLU A 656 -11.83 -23.20 34.99
C GLU A 656 -12.41 -21.81 35.31
N LYS A 657 -11.58 -20.79 35.55
CA LYS A 657 -12.00 -19.41 35.82
C LYS A 657 -12.32 -18.56 34.58
N ARG A 658 -12.54 -19.16 33.40
CA ARG A 658 -12.90 -18.43 32.17
C ARG A 658 -14.09 -19.07 31.45
N TYR A 659 -15.12 -18.27 31.21
CA TYR A 659 -16.26 -18.59 30.33
C TYR A 659 -15.88 -18.22 28.89
N THR A 660 -15.79 -19.18 27.99
CA THR A 660 -15.38 -18.93 26.59
C THR A 660 -15.88 -20.02 25.64
N ILE A 661 -15.71 -19.78 24.34
CA ILE A 661 -15.86 -20.79 23.29
C ILE A 661 -14.45 -21.18 22.85
N MET A 662 -14.05 -22.42 23.14
CA MET A 662 -12.83 -22.99 22.57
C MET A 662 -13.09 -23.36 21.11
N ALA A 663 -12.25 -22.88 20.19
CA ALA A 663 -12.36 -23.18 18.77
C ALA A 663 -10.99 -23.20 18.10
N LEU A 664 -10.70 -24.28 17.38
CA LEU A 664 -9.40 -24.52 16.73
C LEU A 664 -9.57 -25.44 15.50
N PHE A 665 -8.51 -25.57 14.71
CA PHE A 665 -8.50 -26.40 13.50
C PHE A 665 -7.85 -27.76 13.71
N GLU A 666 -6.71 -27.85 14.39
CA GLU A 666 -5.92 -29.08 14.53
C GLU A 666 -5.06 -29.00 15.81
N VAL A 667 -4.79 -30.15 16.44
CA VAL A 667 -3.83 -30.33 17.53
C VAL A 667 -2.84 -31.44 17.15
N GLU A 668 -1.62 -31.05 16.82
CA GLU A 668 -0.56 -31.96 16.39
C GLU A 668 0.35 -32.29 17.57
N VAL A 669 0.81 -33.53 17.67
CA VAL A 669 1.63 -34.02 18.80
C VAL A 669 2.88 -34.69 18.26
N TYR A 670 4.06 -34.29 18.73
CA TYR A 670 5.34 -34.76 18.22
C TYR A 670 6.24 -35.30 19.34
N ARG A 671 6.96 -36.38 19.01
CA ARG A 671 8.09 -36.87 19.80
C ARG A 671 9.29 -35.93 19.65
N ARG A 672 10.28 -36.07 20.53
CA ARG A 672 11.58 -35.43 20.37
C ARG A 672 12.24 -36.01 19.12
N GLY A 673 12.67 -35.16 18.19
CA GLY A 673 13.49 -35.62 17.08
C GLY A 673 14.77 -36.23 17.64
N MET A 674 15.04 -37.49 17.34
CA MET A 674 16.34 -38.11 17.59
C MET A 674 17.35 -37.34 16.74
N THR A 675 18.28 -36.67 17.41
CA THR A 675 19.56 -36.31 16.82
C THR A 675 20.41 -37.57 16.81
N GLU A 676 20.50 -38.19 15.64
CA GLU A 676 21.72 -38.87 15.21
C GLU A 676 22.58 -37.83 14.46
#